data_AF-A0A954H0P9-F1
#
_entry.id   AF-A0A954H0P9-F1
#
_cell.length_a   1.000
_cell.length_b   1.000
_cell.length_c   1.000
_cell.angle_alpha   90.00
_cell.angle_beta   90.00
_cell.angle_gamma   90.00
#
_symmetry.space_group_name_H-M   'P 1'
#
loop_
_entity.id
_entity.type
_entity.pdbx_description
1 polymer ?
#
loop_
_entity_poly.entity_id
_entity_poly.type
_entity_poly.pdbx_seq_one_letter_code
_entity_poly.pdbx_strand_id
1 'polypeptide(L)'
;MTQLKLTATFMTTALALLLAMPSSTGQSVCLPLPRLLTTKPMGAQVGTTVEIEITGDFIEDARDLLFSHPEISAVPKLAEDGQIQANRYLVTVSENCPAGLYEARVMSRLGLSAARFFSVGTLPEVVQSSPNTSLNQAMKISVDCVCNAAMSNKSVDYFSFNAVQGQRYIIHCAAKDIDSKLNAVLIVADEMGRDLIVERRGGAIDFTAPNDGTFVIKVHELTFKGGPEYFYRLTLRKLHPDEAIPQFAATRTVSSFSWPPEGLPEKAAIRETEPNPPATAQKIELPCDISGSFFPAADVDAFEFTARKDEVWWIEVASERLGRPTDPSVVVQRVTGEGEQQTVSDVAEYSDIPSPVKVSSNGYAYDGPPYNGGSADIIGKLEVKEDGLYRLQITDLFGGTRTDDRNIYRLIIRKAQPDFALISWAMHMELRNGDRNALSKPIALRAGATMALEVVAVRRDGFDGPIELKMHNLPDGVTAEGLTIPAGKSRGIMLITASQEAPRGMAFTSFTGKAMIGDKEVTHAVSMAAMAWPVRDAWQEIPSPRLVTSIPVSVTDSEVAPISIAASEQDIFEVKAGEKLNIPLMHTRRDEFSGSTLQLRTFGEGFENVPRFDIKLTDDASKAVIDTGALKTAAGDYTIAFYGSAVAKYRFNPSAVTSAETRLKQAEELLAALDAELKTQTTQTATVSSESGQQADELVTELTNKMKAAEAVRDQRKKELEAATKAAAPKDTAEIVVTEPIHIRVLPAD
;
A
#
# COMPACT_ATOMS: atom_id res chain seq x y z
N MET A 1 -69.36 0.71 27.72
CA MET A 1 -70.41 1.73 27.47
C MET A 1 -69.93 3.03 28.12
N THR A 2 -69.71 4.15 27.42
CA THR A 2 -69.80 4.47 25.97
C THR A 2 -68.89 5.71 25.76
N GLN A 3 -67.90 5.71 24.85
CA GLN A 3 -67.94 6.37 23.51
C GLN A 3 -68.86 7.63 23.42
N LEU A 4 -68.53 8.75 22.75
CA LEU A 4 -67.41 9.19 21.89
C LEU A 4 -67.29 10.76 22.02
N LYS A 5 -66.71 11.66 21.20
CA LYS A 5 -66.15 11.69 19.83
C LYS A 5 -65.27 12.98 19.65
N LEU A 6 -64.10 12.87 18.98
CA LEU A 6 -63.30 13.97 18.36
C LEU A 6 -62.70 15.06 19.30
N THR A 7 -61.64 15.81 18.92
CA THR A 7 -61.00 16.01 17.60
C THR A 7 -59.46 16.00 17.70
N ALA A 8 -58.75 15.68 16.60
CA ALA A 8 -57.29 15.78 16.52
C ALA A 8 -56.85 17.04 15.74
N THR A 9 -55.69 17.63 16.09
CA THR A 9 -54.68 18.34 15.26
C THR A 9 -53.54 18.84 16.21
N PHE A 10 -52.36 19.19 15.68
CA PHE A 10 -51.19 19.76 16.38
C PHE A 10 -50.37 18.84 17.32
N MET A 11 -49.58 17.91 16.76
CA MET A 11 -48.31 17.49 17.40
C MET A 11 -47.24 16.94 16.42
N THR A 12 -46.99 17.62 15.30
CA THR A 12 -46.07 17.13 14.23
C THR A 12 -45.11 18.19 13.66
N THR A 13 -44.65 19.13 14.50
CA THR A 13 -43.79 20.26 14.06
C THR A 13 -42.65 20.64 15.03
N ALA A 14 -42.18 19.71 15.88
CA ALA A 14 -41.18 20.01 16.93
C ALA A 14 -40.02 19.01 17.10
N LEU A 15 -39.87 17.99 16.23
CA LEU A 15 -38.82 16.96 16.36
C LEU A 15 -38.11 16.62 15.04
N ALA A 16 -37.99 17.60 14.14
CA ALA A 16 -37.40 17.43 12.80
C ALA A 16 -36.22 18.38 12.51
N LEU A 17 -35.64 19.02 13.54
CA LEU A 17 -34.64 20.09 13.39
C LEU A 17 -33.30 19.82 14.09
N LEU A 18 -32.95 18.55 14.34
CA LEU A 18 -31.75 18.16 15.10
C LEU A 18 -30.95 16.98 14.50
N LEU A 19 -31.29 16.54 13.28
CA LEU A 19 -30.57 15.49 12.53
C LEU A 19 -30.30 15.93 11.08
N ALA A 20 -29.74 17.14 10.93
CA ALA A 20 -29.24 17.66 9.66
C ALA A 20 -28.09 18.66 9.88
N MET A 21 -27.13 18.33 10.75
CA MET A 21 -25.80 18.92 10.58
C MET A 21 -25.26 18.39 9.25
N PRO A 22 -24.92 19.25 8.27
CA PRO A 22 -24.24 18.78 7.08
C PRO A 22 -22.91 18.17 7.53
N SER A 23 -22.64 16.93 7.12
CA SER A 23 -21.29 16.40 7.20
C SER A 23 -20.40 17.38 6.44
N SER A 24 -19.51 18.08 7.13
CA SER A 24 -18.46 18.88 6.49
C SER A 24 -17.62 17.90 5.68
N THR A 25 -17.84 17.87 4.37
CA THR A 25 -17.03 17.07 3.47
C THR A 25 -15.64 17.66 3.54
N GLY A 26 -14.69 16.87 4.08
CA GLY A 26 -13.29 17.26 4.18
C GLY A 26 -12.77 17.69 2.82
N GLN A 27 -11.80 18.61 2.82
CA GLN A 27 -11.27 19.13 1.57
C GLN A 27 -10.61 17.97 0.82
N SER A 28 -10.98 17.72 -0.44
CA SER A 28 -10.47 16.53 -1.12
C SER A 28 -8.96 16.63 -1.28
N VAL A 29 -8.23 15.68 -0.68
CA VAL A 29 -6.77 15.69 -0.63
C VAL A 29 -6.23 14.80 -1.74
N CYS A 30 -5.53 15.43 -2.67
CA CYS A 30 -5.12 14.91 -3.97
C CYS A 30 -6.30 14.60 -4.89
N LEU A 31 -6.04 14.63 -6.20
CA LEU A 31 -6.98 14.24 -7.25
C LEU A 31 -7.43 12.78 -7.06
N PRO A 32 -8.60 12.39 -7.60
CA PRO A 32 -9.02 11.00 -7.63
C PRO A 32 -7.95 10.09 -8.27
N LEU A 33 -7.70 8.97 -7.62
CA LEU A 33 -6.76 7.92 -8.01
C LEU A 33 -7.43 6.55 -7.77
N PRO A 34 -7.26 5.57 -8.67
CA PRO A 34 -7.93 4.28 -8.57
C PRO A 34 -7.43 3.45 -7.39
N ARG A 35 -8.33 2.74 -6.70
CA ARG A 35 -7.99 1.90 -5.52
C ARG A 35 -8.71 0.56 -5.58
N LEU A 36 -7.94 -0.53 -5.54
CA LEU A 36 -8.46 -1.88 -5.32
C LEU A 36 -8.56 -2.14 -3.81
N LEU A 37 -9.78 -2.31 -3.30
CA LEU A 37 -10.07 -2.47 -1.88
C LEU A 37 -10.22 -3.95 -1.50
N THR A 38 -10.92 -4.75 -2.30
CA THR A 38 -11.02 -6.21 -2.07
C THR A 38 -10.92 -7.00 -3.37
N THR A 39 -10.50 -8.25 -3.23
CA THR A 39 -10.72 -9.35 -4.17
C THR A 39 -11.43 -10.46 -3.38
N LYS A 40 -12.51 -11.04 -3.91
CA LYS A 40 -13.23 -12.15 -3.25
C LYS A 40 -13.47 -13.28 -4.27
N PRO A 41 -12.89 -14.48 -4.09
CA PRO A 41 -11.96 -14.87 -3.03
C PRO A 41 -10.62 -14.13 -3.10
N MET A 42 -9.90 -14.13 -1.97
CA MET A 42 -8.63 -13.43 -1.74
C MET A 42 -7.41 -14.28 -2.17
N GLY A 43 -7.66 -15.39 -2.87
CA GLY A 43 -6.68 -16.40 -3.24
C GLY A 43 -7.29 -17.47 -4.13
N ALA A 44 -6.43 -18.36 -4.65
CA ALA A 44 -6.82 -19.52 -5.44
C ALA A 44 -5.73 -20.60 -5.40
N GLN A 45 -6.15 -21.84 -5.68
CA GLN A 45 -5.25 -22.98 -5.78
C GLN A 45 -4.49 -22.94 -7.12
N VAL A 46 -3.22 -23.37 -7.13
CA VAL A 46 -2.47 -23.62 -8.38
C VAL A 46 -3.23 -24.58 -9.31
N GLY A 47 -3.18 -24.31 -10.62
CA GLY A 47 -3.89 -25.10 -11.62
C GLY A 47 -5.42 -24.87 -11.69
N THR A 48 -5.95 -23.83 -11.06
CA THR A 48 -7.40 -23.56 -11.04
C THR A 48 -7.80 -22.24 -11.71
N THR A 49 -9.08 -22.14 -12.10
CA THR A 49 -9.71 -20.89 -12.51
C THR A 49 -10.87 -20.59 -11.57
N VAL A 50 -10.90 -19.40 -10.99
CA VAL A 50 -11.91 -18.97 -10.00
C VAL A 50 -12.62 -17.70 -10.48
N GLU A 51 -13.89 -17.54 -10.09
CA GLU A 51 -14.57 -16.24 -10.23
C GLU A 51 -14.17 -15.32 -9.08
N ILE A 52 -13.63 -14.14 -9.40
CA ILE A 52 -13.31 -13.08 -8.44
C ILE A 52 -14.26 -11.89 -8.64
N GLU A 53 -14.87 -11.44 -7.55
CA GLU A 53 -15.53 -10.15 -7.43
C GLU A 53 -14.59 -9.14 -6.75
N ILE A 54 -14.46 -7.94 -7.32
CA ILE A 54 -13.61 -6.86 -6.77
C ILE A 54 -14.43 -5.69 -6.24
N THR A 55 -13.85 -4.90 -5.33
CA THR A 55 -14.39 -3.60 -4.92
C THR A 55 -13.32 -2.52 -4.95
N GLY A 56 -13.71 -1.25 -5.15
CA GLY A 56 -12.75 -0.16 -5.26
C GLY A 56 -13.34 1.25 -5.37
N ASP A 57 -12.48 2.26 -5.19
CA ASP A 57 -12.76 3.66 -5.51
C ASP A 57 -12.22 3.99 -6.92
N PHE A 58 -12.99 4.72 -7.73
CA PHE A 58 -12.58 5.24 -9.06
C PHE A 58 -12.07 4.16 -10.04
N ILE A 59 -12.76 3.01 -10.01
CA ILE A 59 -12.54 1.86 -10.90
C ILE A 59 -13.65 1.74 -11.97
N GLU A 60 -14.30 2.86 -12.32
CA GLU A 60 -15.37 2.86 -13.32
C GLU A 60 -14.87 2.39 -14.70
N ASP A 61 -15.71 1.62 -15.40
CA ASP A 61 -15.46 1.02 -16.71
C ASP A 61 -14.15 0.22 -16.84
N ALA A 62 -13.55 -0.19 -15.72
CA ALA A 62 -12.32 -0.98 -15.69
C ALA A 62 -12.50 -2.37 -16.32
N ARG A 63 -11.47 -2.82 -17.05
CA ARG A 63 -11.47 -4.07 -17.82
C ARG A 63 -10.31 -5.01 -17.50
N ASP A 64 -9.23 -4.48 -16.94
CA ASP A 64 -7.98 -5.21 -16.80
C ASP A 64 -7.65 -5.38 -15.31
N LEU A 65 -7.85 -6.60 -14.79
CA LEU A 65 -7.36 -7.02 -13.48
C LEU A 65 -5.99 -7.68 -13.68
N LEU A 66 -4.94 -6.98 -13.27
CA LEU A 66 -3.55 -7.34 -13.51
C LEU A 66 -2.91 -7.89 -12.23
N PHE A 67 -2.00 -8.85 -12.38
CA PHE A 67 -1.26 -9.47 -11.28
C PHE A 67 0.25 -9.26 -11.44
N SER A 68 0.98 -9.24 -10.33
CA SER A 68 2.45 -9.07 -10.31
C SER A 68 3.25 -10.32 -10.77
N HIS A 69 2.61 -11.31 -11.39
CA HIS A 69 3.25 -12.56 -11.83
C HIS A 69 2.53 -13.14 -13.05
N PRO A 70 3.24 -13.53 -14.13
CA PRO A 70 2.62 -13.89 -15.41
C PRO A 70 1.82 -15.21 -15.39
N GLU A 71 2.11 -16.11 -14.45
CA GLU A 71 1.36 -17.36 -14.25
C GLU A 71 -0.04 -17.14 -13.61
N ILE A 72 -0.43 -15.88 -13.38
CA ILE A 72 -1.77 -15.48 -12.92
C ILE A 72 -2.36 -14.49 -13.94
N SER A 73 -3.49 -14.85 -14.54
CA SER A 73 -4.16 -14.06 -15.57
C SER A 73 -5.64 -13.85 -15.25
N ALA A 74 -6.24 -12.78 -15.74
CA ALA A 74 -7.67 -12.51 -15.60
C ALA A 74 -8.32 -12.17 -16.94
N VAL A 75 -9.59 -12.56 -17.09
CA VAL A 75 -10.49 -12.02 -18.12
C VAL A 75 -11.79 -11.53 -17.47
N PRO A 76 -12.42 -10.47 -17.97
CA PRO A 76 -13.75 -10.05 -17.49
C PRO A 76 -14.77 -11.18 -17.65
N LYS A 77 -15.58 -11.42 -16.62
CA LYS A 77 -16.67 -12.39 -16.69
C LYS A 77 -17.80 -11.82 -17.55
N LEU A 78 -18.33 -12.62 -18.48
CA LEU A 78 -19.47 -12.24 -19.31
C LEU A 78 -20.80 -12.67 -18.68
N ALA A 79 -21.86 -11.92 -18.95
CA ALA A 79 -23.25 -12.27 -18.68
C ALA A 79 -23.84 -13.12 -19.83
N GLU A 80 -25.07 -13.63 -19.64
CA GLU A 80 -25.76 -14.47 -20.64
C GLU A 80 -26.04 -13.76 -21.97
N ASP A 81 -26.08 -12.43 -21.96
CA ASP A 81 -26.22 -11.56 -23.14
C ASP A 81 -24.87 -11.17 -23.78
N GLY A 82 -23.75 -11.67 -23.24
CA GLY A 82 -22.41 -11.35 -23.70
C GLY A 82 -21.82 -10.02 -23.18
N GLN A 83 -22.54 -9.25 -22.36
CA GLN A 83 -21.98 -8.04 -21.74
C GLN A 83 -21.01 -8.38 -20.60
N ILE A 84 -20.06 -7.48 -20.32
CA ILE A 84 -19.13 -7.63 -19.18
C ILE A 84 -19.91 -7.43 -17.86
N GLN A 85 -19.81 -8.41 -16.96
CA GLN A 85 -20.25 -8.27 -15.57
C GLN A 85 -19.28 -7.34 -14.84
N ALA A 86 -19.72 -6.12 -14.53
CA ALA A 86 -18.90 -5.12 -13.85
C ALA A 86 -18.28 -5.70 -12.57
N ASN A 87 -16.98 -5.43 -12.37
CA ASN A 87 -16.19 -5.89 -11.22
C ASN A 87 -16.08 -7.42 -11.04
N ARG A 88 -16.46 -8.24 -12.03
CA ARG A 88 -16.33 -9.71 -11.97
C ARG A 88 -15.38 -10.24 -13.04
N TYR A 89 -14.48 -11.12 -12.62
CA TYR A 89 -13.40 -11.66 -13.43
C TYR A 89 -13.32 -13.18 -13.28
N LEU A 90 -12.91 -13.88 -14.34
CA LEU A 90 -12.40 -15.23 -14.25
C LEU A 90 -10.88 -15.12 -14.14
N VAL A 91 -10.32 -15.59 -13.04
CA VAL A 91 -8.87 -15.53 -12.75
C VAL A 91 -8.30 -16.93 -12.77
N THR A 92 -7.36 -17.17 -13.67
CA THR A 92 -6.67 -18.44 -13.86
C THR A 92 -5.28 -18.38 -13.23
N VAL A 93 -4.98 -19.33 -12.35
CA VAL A 93 -3.66 -19.58 -11.78
C VAL A 93 -3.11 -20.86 -12.41
N SER A 94 -2.00 -20.75 -13.14
CA SER A 94 -1.33 -21.88 -13.78
C SER A 94 -0.77 -22.89 -12.75
N GLU A 95 -0.61 -24.15 -13.16
CA GLU A 95 0.04 -25.21 -12.36
C GLU A 95 1.50 -24.87 -12.02
N ASN A 96 2.16 -24.04 -12.85
CA ASN A 96 3.55 -23.61 -12.64
C ASN A 96 3.66 -22.38 -11.71
N CYS A 97 2.54 -21.77 -11.29
CA CYS A 97 2.59 -20.63 -10.38
C CYS A 97 3.11 -21.07 -9.00
N PRO A 98 4.19 -20.48 -8.46
CA PRO A 98 4.61 -20.76 -7.09
C PRO A 98 3.50 -20.40 -6.08
N ALA A 99 3.45 -21.11 -4.95
CA ALA A 99 2.61 -20.70 -3.83
C ALA A 99 3.23 -19.47 -3.13
N GLY A 100 2.40 -18.50 -2.75
CA GLY A 100 2.89 -17.23 -2.21
C GLY A 100 1.86 -16.10 -2.23
N LEU A 101 2.35 -14.87 -2.15
CA LEU A 101 1.55 -13.64 -2.22
C LEU A 101 1.91 -12.83 -3.46
N TYR A 102 0.89 -12.46 -4.22
CA TYR A 102 0.98 -11.71 -5.47
C TYR A 102 0.06 -10.49 -5.41
N GLU A 103 0.38 -9.45 -6.16
CA GLU A 103 -0.34 -8.18 -6.08
C GLU A 103 -1.33 -8.04 -7.23
N ALA A 104 -2.62 -8.07 -6.90
CA ALA A 104 -3.68 -7.64 -7.79
C ALA A 104 -3.71 -6.10 -7.88
N ARG A 105 -3.92 -5.57 -9.08
CA ARG A 105 -4.21 -4.17 -9.38
C ARG A 105 -5.24 -4.11 -10.50
N VAL A 106 -6.05 -3.06 -10.55
CA VAL A 106 -7.03 -2.84 -11.62
C VAL A 106 -6.70 -1.58 -12.41
N MET A 107 -6.69 -1.69 -13.74
CA MET A 107 -6.46 -0.56 -14.65
C MET A 107 -7.82 0.12 -14.93
N SER A 108 -8.03 1.31 -14.35
CA SER A 108 -9.19 2.13 -14.68
C SER A 108 -8.83 3.19 -15.70
N ARG A 109 -9.82 4.01 -16.07
CA ARG A 109 -9.61 5.22 -16.87
C ARG A 109 -8.54 6.14 -16.25
N LEU A 110 -8.46 6.22 -14.92
CA LEU A 110 -7.51 7.05 -14.18
C LEU A 110 -6.10 6.44 -14.00
N GLY A 111 -5.78 5.35 -14.70
CA GLY A 111 -4.51 4.62 -14.56
C GLY A 111 -4.63 3.38 -13.68
N LEU A 112 -3.50 2.90 -13.18
CA LEU A 112 -3.43 1.63 -12.44
C LEU A 112 -3.64 1.84 -10.93
N SER A 113 -4.42 0.96 -10.31
CA SER A 113 -4.76 1.08 -8.89
C SER A 113 -3.60 0.84 -7.93
N ALA A 114 -3.77 1.29 -6.68
CA ALA A 114 -3.04 0.73 -5.54
C ALA A 114 -3.24 -0.80 -5.47
N ALA A 115 -2.25 -1.50 -4.90
CA ALA A 115 -2.22 -2.96 -4.81
C ALA A 115 -3.19 -3.53 -3.77
N ARG A 116 -3.65 -4.77 -4.02
CA ARG A 116 -4.24 -5.68 -3.04
C ARG A 116 -3.52 -7.01 -3.11
N PHE A 117 -3.16 -7.62 -1.98
CA PHE A 117 -2.61 -8.97 -2.04
C PHE A 117 -3.65 -10.02 -2.41
N PHE A 118 -3.20 -11.00 -3.19
CA PHE A 118 -3.90 -12.19 -3.62
C PHE A 118 -2.99 -13.40 -3.37
N SER A 119 -3.53 -14.44 -2.74
CA SER A 119 -2.71 -15.50 -2.13
C SER A 119 -2.89 -16.85 -2.84
N VAL A 120 -1.83 -17.35 -3.46
CA VAL A 120 -1.84 -18.63 -4.20
C VAL A 120 -1.39 -19.76 -3.28
N GLY A 121 -2.16 -20.86 -3.26
CA GLY A 121 -1.89 -22.05 -2.44
C GLY A 121 -1.89 -23.36 -3.21
N THR A 122 -1.43 -24.43 -2.56
CA THR A 122 -1.45 -25.80 -3.12
C THR A 122 -2.62 -26.65 -2.60
N LEU A 123 -3.23 -26.27 -1.48
CA LEU A 123 -4.36 -26.98 -0.87
C LEU A 123 -5.68 -26.67 -1.60
N PRO A 124 -6.64 -27.61 -1.65
CA PRO A 124 -8.00 -27.35 -2.11
C PRO A 124 -8.67 -26.20 -1.36
N GLU A 125 -9.43 -25.38 -2.09
CA GLU A 125 -10.06 -24.18 -1.55
C GLU A 125 -11.59 -24.23 -1.56
N VAL A 126 -12.17 -23.65 -0.52
CA VAL A 126 -13.61 -23.39 -0.40
C VAL A 126 -13.87 -21.92 -0.09
N VAL A 127 -15.11 -21.47 -0.29
CA VAL A 127 -15.57 -20.11 0.04
C VAL A 127 -16.74 -20.20 1.01
N GLN A 128 -16.74 -19.37 2.04
CA GLN A 128 -17.87 -19.17 2.95
C GLN A 128 -19.07 -18.58 2.16
N SER A 129 -19.99 -19.45 1.74
CA SER A 129 -21.16 -19.08 0.90
C SER A 129 -22.43 -18.79 1.71
N SER A 130 -22.43 -19.06 3.02
CA SER A 130 -23.59 -18.96 3.90
C SER A 130 -23.16 -18.55 5.32
N PRO A 131 -24.03 -17.91 6.12
CA PRO A 131 -23.73 -17.61 7.52
C PRO A 131 -23.46 -18.88 8.35
N ASN A 132 -22.39 -18.83 9.12
CA ASN A 132 -21.93 -19.88 10.04
C ASN A 132 -21.76 -19.31 11.46
N THR A 133 -22.62 -18.37 11.85
CA THR A 133 -22.41 -17.49 13.02
C THR A 133 -22.89 -18.08 14.35
N SER A 134 -23.04 -19.40 14.43
CA SER A 134 -23.39 -20.14 15.64
C SER A 134 -22.89 -21.60 15.55
N LEU A 135 -22.71 -22.24 16.70
CA LEU A 135 -22.20 -23.62 16.80
C LEU A 135 -23.00 -24.63 15.96
N ASN A 136 -24.33 -24.51 15.95
CA ASN A 136 -25.23 -25.36 15.15
C ASN A 136 -25.29 -24.99 13.65
N GLN A 137 -24.60 -23.92 13.23
CA GLN A 137 -24.41 -23.51 11.84
C GLN A 137 -22.93 -23.62 11.42
N ALA A 138 -22.07 -24.26 12.23
CA ALA A 138 -20.63 -24.32 11.99
C ALA A 138 -20.31 -24.94 10.62
N MET A 139 -19.71 -24.17 9.72
CA MET A 139 -19.39 -24.59 8.36
C MET A 139 -18.40 -25.76 8.41
N LYS A 140 -18.82 -26.93 7.94
CA LYS A 140 -17.94 -28.09 7.90
C LYS A 140 -16.84 -27.88 6.85
N ILE A 141 -15.60 -28.01 7.27
CA ILE A 141 -14.42 -27.96 6.40
C ILE A 141 -13.68 -29.31 6.42
N SER A 142 -12.96 -29.59 5.34
CA SER A 142 -12.07 -30.75 5.27
C SER A 142 -10.77 -30.45 6.00
N VAL A 143 -10.06 -31.50 6.43
CA VAL A 143 -8.64 -31.35 6.77
C VAL A 143 -7.85 -31.23 5.46
N ASP A 144 -6.74 -30.48 5.50
CA ASP A 144 -5.86 -30.18 4.36
C ASP A 144 -6.55 -29.30 3.29
N CYS A 145 -7.23 -28.23 3.74
CA CYS A 145 -7.89 -27.24 2.87
C CYS A 145 -7.72 -25.78 3.36
N VAL A 146 -8.12 -24.82 2.53
CA VAL A 146 -8.25 -23.39 2.88
C VAL A 146 -9.68 -22.90 2.66
N CYS A 147 -10.23 -22.16 3.62
CA CYS A 147 -11.52 -21.49 3.52
C CYS A 147 -11.34 -19.97 3.36
N ASN A 148 -11.87 -19.41 2.27
CA ASN A 148 -11.93 -17.98 2.01
C ASN A 148 -13.22 -17.40 2.61
N ALA A 149 -13.08 -16.50 3.59
CA ALA A 149 -14.19 -16.03 4.42
C ALA A 149 -14.12 -14.50 4.67
N ALA A 150 -15.20 -13.91 5.21
CA ALA A 150 -15.23 -12.52 5.64
C ALA A 150 -16.12 -12.29 6.86
N MET A 151 -15.54 -11.69 7.90
CA MET A 151 -16.17 -11.52 9.21
C MET A 151 -17.36 -10.58 9.14
N SER A 152 -18.50 -11.01 9.68
CA SER A 152 -19.67 -10.12 9.82
C SER A 152 -19.51 -9.21 11.04
N ASN A 153 -20.11 -8.02 11.00
CA ASN A 153 -20.01 -7.08 12.11
C ASN A 153 -20.67 -7.67 13.36
N LYS A 154 -19.93 -7.76 14.47
CA LYS A 154 -20.34 -8.40 15.74
C LYS A 154 -20.65 -9.90 15.66
N SER A 155 -20.06 -10.65 14.72
CA SER A 155 -20.15 -12.12 14.69
C SER A 155 -18.95 -12.83 15.34
N VAL A 156 -19.15 -14.14 15.52
CA VAL A 156 -18.10 -15.16 15.60
C VAL A 156 -18.43 -16.15 14.50
N ASP A 157 -17.47 -16.47 13.64
CA ASP A 157 -17.64 -17.45 12.56
C ASP A 157 -17.17 -18.83 13.06
N TYR A 158 -18.02 -19.84 12.92
CA TYR A 158 -17.76 -21.20 13.41
C TYR A 158 -17.50 -22.15 12.24
N PHE A 159 -16.47 -23.00 12.37
CA PHE A 159 -16.15 -24.06 11.44
C PHE A 159 -16.03 -25.39 12.18
N SER A 160 -16.38 -26.51 11.54
CA SER A 160 -16.29 -27.85 12.14
C SER A 160 -15.42 -28.77 11.30
N PHE A 161 -14.60 -29.60 11.96
CA PHE A 161 -13.75 -30.61 11.31
C PHE A 161 -13.69 -31.89 12.16
N ASN A 162 -13.36 -33.01 11.52
CA ASN A 162 -13.12 -34.27 12.21
C ASN A 162 -11.61 -34.40 12.49
N ALA A 163 -11.24 -34.73 13.72
CA ALA A 163 -9.86 -34.99 14.12
C ALA A 163 -9.67 -36.46 14.56
N VAL A 164 -8.41 -36.88 14.59
CA VAL A 164 -7.92 -38.21 14.98
C VAL A 164 -6.94 -38.03 16.15
N GLN A 165 -7.06 -38.86 17.18
CA GLN A 165 -6.27 -38.80 18.41
C GLN A 165 -4.76 -38.82 18.11
N GLY A 166 -4.01 -37.89 18.73
CA GLY A 166 -2.56 -37.79 18.57
C GLY A 166 -2.09 -37.21 17.23
N GLN A 167 -2.97 -36.99 16.24
CA GLN A 167 -2.62 -36.24 15.05
C GLN A 167 -2.43 -34.75 15.41
N ARG A 168 -1.33 -34.18 14.91
CA ARG A 168 -1.00 -32.76 15.00
C ARG A 168 -1.57 -31.98 13.82
N TYR A 169 -2.17 -30.83 14.07
CA TYR A 169 -2.81 -29.97 13.10
C TYR A 169 -2.31 -28.53 13.26
N ILE A 170 -2.06 -27.85 12.14
CA ILE A 170 -1.88 -26.40 12.13
C ILE A 170 -3.17 -25.75 11.62
N ILE A 171 -3.74 -24.87 12.44
CA ILE A 171 -4.87 -24.01 12.10
C ILE A 171 -4.33 -22.60 11.98
N HIS A 172 -4.42 -21.97 10.82
CA HIS A 172 -3.88 -20.63 10.57
C HIS A 172 -4.90 -19.72 9.91
N CYS A 173 -5.11 -18.53 10.47
CA CYS A 173 -6.03 -17.52 9.95
C CYS A 173 -5.23 -16.35 9.35
N ALA A 174 -4.87 -16.45 8.06
CA ALA A 174 -4.18 -15.38 7.36
C ALA A 174 -5.13 -14.17 7.24
N ALA A 175 -4.72 -13.03 7.81
CA ALA A 175 -5.56 -11.85 7.94
C ALA A 175 -4.79 -10.59 7.55
N LYS A 176 -4.05 -9.96 8.48
CA LYS A 176 -3.18 -8.80 8.18
C LYS A 176 -2.13 -9.15 7.13
N ASP A 177 -1.73 -10.41 7.13
CA ASP A 177 -0.80 -11.10 6.24
C ASP A 177 -1.20 -11.01 4.76
N ILE A 178 -2.48 -10.69 4.48
CA ILE A 178 -3.08 -10.54 3.14
C ILE A 178 -3.86 -9.22 2.99
N ASP A 179 -3.49 -8.17 3.73
CA ASP A 179 -4.16 -6.85 3.77
C ASP A 179 -5.53 -6.77 4.49
N SER A 180 -5.94 -7.72 5.32
CA SER A 180 -7.22 -7.59 6.06
C SER A 180 -7.15 -6.55 7.19
N LYS A 181 -8.27 -5.87 7.47
CA LYS A 181 -8.45 -5.08 8.71
C LYS A 181 -8.77 -5.95 9.94
N LEU A 182 -8.91 -7.27 9.76
CA LEU A 182 -9.21 -8.22 10.84
C LEU A 182 -8.01 -8.43 11.80
N ASN A 183 -8.16 -8.04 13.06
CA ASN A 183 -7.33 -8.58 14.15
C ASN A 183 -7.92 -9.93 14.57
N ALA A 184 -7.47 -11.02 13.96
CA ALA A 184 -8.04 -12.35 14.20
C ALA A 184 -7.77 -12.85 15.64
N VAL A 185 -8.85 -13.20 16.33
CA VAL A 185 -8.82 -14.15 17.46
C VAL A 185 -9.23 -15.50 16.91
N LEU A 186 -8.37 -16.50 17.12
CA LEU A 186 -8.54 -17.87 16.66
C LEU A 186 -8.70 -18.78 17.88
N ILE A 187 -9.66 -19.70 17.83
CA ILE A 187 -9.96 -20.61 18.94
C ILE A 187 -10.16 -22.01 18.39
N VAL A 188 -9.53 -23.01 19.02
CA VAL A 188 -9.91 -24.43 18.89
C VAL A 188 -10.76 -24.80 20.10
N ALA A 189 -11.90 -25.41 19.85
CA ALA A 189 -12.91 -25.81 20.82
C ALA A 189 -13.40 -27.25 20.54
N ASP A 190 -14.04 -27.87 21.53
CA ASP A 190 -14.67 -29.18 21.35
C ASP A 190 -16.05 -29.10 20.65
N GLU A 191 -16.69 -30.26 20.43
CA GLU A 191 -18.03 -30.36 19.82
C GLU A 191 -19.14 -29.63 20.61
N MET A 192 -18.96 -29.41 21.92
CA MET A 192 -19.87 -28.61 22.75
C MET A 192 -19.58 -27.11 22.66
N GLY A 193 -18.55 -26.71 21.92
CA GLY A 193 -18.08 -25.33 21.79
C GLY A 193 -17.34 -24.81 23.02
N ARG A 194 -16.78 -25.68 23.88
CA ARG A 194 -15.91 -25.29 25.00
C ARG A 194 -14.48 -25.05 24.48
N ASP A 195 -13.91 -23.90 24.83
CA ASP A 195 -12.58 -23.50 24.34
C ASP A 195 -11.48 -24.41 24.90
N LEU A 196 -10.56 -24.83 24.05
CA LEU A 196 -9.39 -25.67 24.38
C LEU A 196 -8.09 -24.88 24.24
N ILE A 197 -7.92 -24.14 23.13
CA ILE A 197 -6.77 -23.28 22.86
C ILE A 197 -7.26 -21.97 22.24
N VAL A 198 -6.68 -20.84 22.65
CA VAL A 198 -7.06 -19.48 22.21
C VAL A 198 -5.80 -18.69 21.82
N GLU A 199 -5.73 -18.26 20.56
CA GLU A 199 -4.68 -17.37 20.02
C GLU A 199 -5.30 -15.99 19.72
N ARG A 200 -4.59 -14.92 20.07
CA ARG A 200 -5.04 -13.51 19.98
C ARG A 200 -3.98 -12.56 19.40
N ARG A 201 -2.81 -13.07 19.04
CA ARG A 201 -1.62 -12.31 18.63
C ARG A 201 -0.97 -12.87 17.35
N GLY A 202 -0.73 -14.18 17.31
CA GLY A 202 0.08 -14.85 16.29
C GLY A 202 -0.66 -15.58 15.16
N GLY A 203 -1.99 -15.47 15.07
CA GLY A 203 -2.80 -15.95 13.92
C GLY A 203 -2.87 -17.47 13.69
N ALA A 204 -2.02 -18.28 14.33
CA ALA A 204 -1.94 -19.73 14.17
C ALA A 204 -1.97 -20.49 15.50
N ILE A 205 -2.70 -21.60 15.53
CA ILE A 205 -2.73 -22.59 16.61
C ILE A 205 -2.16 -23.91 16.09
N ASP A 206 -1.13 -24.41 16.78
CA ASP A 206 -0.70 -25.80 16.72
C ASP A 206 -1.54 -26.63 17.70
N PHE A 207 -2.18 -27.70 17.22
CA PHE A 207 -3.16 -28.48 17.96
C PHE A 207 -2.92 -29.98 17.74
N THR A 208 -2.53 -30.68 18.81
CA THR A 208 -2.58 -32.15 18.85
C THR A 208 -3.91 -32.59 19.41
N ALA A 209 -4.70 -33.36 18.63
CA ALA A 209 -6.05 -33.72 19.04
C ALA A 209 -6.04 -34.72 20.22
N PRO A 210 -6.73 -34.44 21.34
CA PRO A 210 -6.68 -35.29 22.53
C PRO A 210 -7.46 -36.61 22.39
N ASN A 211 -8.41 -36.68 21.45
CA ASN A 211 -9.25 -37.82 21.14
C ASN A 211 -9.76 -37.74 19.69
N ASP A 212 -10.24 -38.87 19.16
CA ASP A 212 -11.05 -38.88 17.93
C ASP A 212 -12.35 -38.09 18.16
N GLY A 213 -12.84 -37.36 17.15
CA GLY A 213 -14.15 -36.70 17.23
C GLY A 213 -14.30 -35.46 16.35
N THR A 214 -15.37 -34.70 16.61
CA THR A 214 -15.60 -33.40 15.98
C THR A 214 -14.97 -32.31 16.84
N PHE A 215 -14.21 -31.41 16.21
CA PHE A 215 -13.67 -30.20 16.83
C PHE A 215 -14.15 -28.97 16.06
N VAL A 216 -14.16 -27.84 16.76
CA VAL A 216 -14.74 -26.59 16.29
C VAL A 216 -13.65 -25.51 16.27
N ILE A 217 -13.48 -24.85 15.13
CA ILE A 217 -12.67 -23.65 15.02
C ILE A 217 -13.61 -22.46 15.13
N LYS A 218 -13.27 -21.46 15.96
CA LYS A 218 -13.96 -20.17 16.01
C LYS A 218 -13.00 -19.09 15.54
N VAL A 219 -13.49 -18.17 14.72
CA VAL A 219 -12.78 -16.96 14.30
C VAL A 219 -13.63 -15.75 14.67
N HIS A 220 -13.03 -14.71 15.26
CA HIS A 220 -13.67 -13.40 15.39
C HIS A 220 -12.64 -12.27 15.36
N GLU A 221 -13.11 -11.04 15.18
CA GLU A 221 -12.25 -9.85 15.31
C GLU A 221 -12.07 -9.50 16.80
N LEU A 222 -10.87 -9.06 17.20
CA LEU A 222 -10.50 -8.75 18.58
C LEU A 222 -11.44 -7.75 19.27
N THR A 223 -11.99 -6.80 18.52
CA THR A 223 -12.98 -5.81 18.96
C THR A 223 -14.37 -6.02 18.34
N PHE A 224 -14.61 -7.23 17.79
CA PHE A 224 -15.87 -7.65 17.13
C PHE A 224 -16.32 -6.76 15.96
N LYS A 225 -15.38 -6.10 15.28
CA LYS A 225 -15.62 -5.42 13.98
C LYS A 225 -15.81 -6.44 12.86
N GLY A 226 -16.41 -6.01 11.76
CA GLY A 226 -16.59 -6.83 10.56
C GLY A 226 -17.17 -6.04 9.39
N GLY A 227 -17.17 -6.65 8.21
CA GLY A 227 -17.53 -6.04 6.92
C GLY A 227 -16.62 -6.53 5.78
N PRO A 228 -16.77 -6.01 4.55
CA PRO A 228 -16.01 -6.47 3.38
C PRO A 228 -14.49 -6.38 3.52
N GLU A 229 -13.99 -5.44 4.34
CA GLU A 229 -12.56 -5.21 4.61
C GLU A 229 -11.96 -6.18 5.65
N TYR A 230 -12.79 -7.04 6.26
CA TYR A 230 -12.44 -7.97 7.34
C TYR A 230 -12.44 -9.42 6.83
N PHE A 231 -11.89 -9.62 5.63
CA PHE A 231 -11.71 -10.93 5.00
C PHE A 231 -10.59 -11.74 5.66
N TYR A 232 -10.58 -13.06 5.48
CA TYR A 232 -9.50 -13.93 5.96
C TYR A 232 -9.43 -15.24 5.17
N ARG A 233 -8.28 -15.93 5.27
CA ARG A 233 -8.09 -17.28 4.72
C ARG A 233 -7.75 -18.24 5.85
N LEU A 234 -8.71 -19.08 6.24
CA LEU A 234 -8.56 -20.08 7.29
C LEU A 234 -8.00 -21.37 6.69
N THR A 235 -6.73 -21.67 6.98
CA THR A 235 -6.05 -22.92 6.63
C THR A 235 -6.22 -23.93 7.76
N LEU A 236 -6.57 -25.17 7.40
CA LEU A 236 -6.52 -26.33 8.30
C LEU A 236 -5.70 -27.43 7.63
N ARG A 237 -4.55 -27.79 8.20
CA ARG A 237 -3.61 -28.76 7.63
C ARG A 237 -3.06 -29.71 8.71
N LYS A 238 -2.75 -30.97 8.35
CA LYS A 238 -1.96 -31.89 9.18
C LYS A 238 -0.47 -31.54 9.15
N LEU A 239 0.18 -31.67 10.30
CA LEU A 239 1.64 -31.73 10.42
C LEU A 239 2.08 -33.14 10.82
N HIS A 240 3.26 -33.58 10.37
CA HIS A 240 3.93 -34.71 11.02
C HIS A 240 4.34 -34.32 12.45
N PRO A 241 4.38 -35.23 13.45
CA PRO A 241 4.77 -34.89 14.82
C PRO A 241 6.05 -34.05 14.91
N ASP A 242 7.10 -34.46 14.19
CA ASP A 242 8.41 -33.78 14.13
C ASP A 242 8.51 -32.66 13.07
N GLU A 243 7.42 -32.28 12.40
CA GLU A 243 7.45 -31.21 11.40
C GLU A 243 7.57 -29.83 12.05
N ALA A 244 8.44 -28.97 11.53
CA ALA A 244 8.48 -27.57 11.95
C ALA A 244 7.16 -26.86 11.59
N ILE A 245 6.70 -25.92 12.42
CA ILE A 245 5.53 -25.10 12.09
C ILE A 245 5.85 -24.31 10.81
N PRO A 246 5.05 -24.42 9.74
CA PRO A 246 5.36 -23.79 8.46
C PRO A 246 5.30 -22.26 8.60
N GLN A 247 6.30 -21.57 8.05
CA GLN A 247 6.23 -20.12 7.88
C GLN A 247 5.22 -19.79 6.77
N PHE A 248 4.11 -19.18 7.14
CA PHE A 248 3.11 -18.70 6.19
C PHE A 248 3.59 -17.43 5.48
N ALA A 249 3.21 -17.29 4.21
CA ALA A 249 3.52 -16.08 3.44
C ALA A 249 2.66 -14.91 3.94
N ALA A 250 3.30 -13.78 4.23
CA ALA A 250 2.69 -12.59 4.81
C ALA A 250 3.21 -11.31 4.14
N THR A 251 2.43 -10.21 4.21
CA THR A 251 2.92 -8.89 3.79
C THR A 251 4.15 -8.47 4.60
N ARG A 252 5.10 -7.77 3.96
CA ARG A 252 6.31 -7.26 4.63
C ARG A 252 6.09 -5.86 5.20
N THR A 253 6.46 -5.66 6.47
CA THR A 253 6.51 -4.34 7.12
C THR A 253 7.49 -3.41 6.40
N VAL A 254 7.27 -2.09 6.52
CA VAL A 254 8.15 -1.05 5.94
C VAL A 254 9.59 -1.23 6.45
N SER A 255 9.77 -1.40 7.76
CA SER A 255 11.04 -1.66 8.46
C SER A 255 11.86 -2.80 7.86
N SER A 256 11.19 -3.89 7.44
CA SER A 256 11.86 -5.09 6.92
C SER A 256 12.67 -4.88 5.64
N PHE A 257 12.55 -3.75 4.93
CA PHE A 257 13.28 -3.50 3.67
C PHE A 257 14.79 -3.59 3.81
N SER A 258 15.32 -3.26 5.00
CA SER A 258 16.74 -3.25 5.31
C SER A 258 17.27 -4.62 5.74
N TRP A 259 16.59 -5.71 5.37
CA TRP A 259 17.01 -7.09 5.66
C TRP A 259 16.66 -8.08 4.53
N PRO A 260 17.53 -9.06 4.23
CA PRO A 260 18.89 -9.23 4.76
C PRO A 260 19.92 -8.24 4.16
N PRO A 261 21.13 -8.15 4.72
CA PRO A 261 22.32 -7.65 4.02
C PRO A 261 22.65 -8.51 2.79
N GLU A 262 23.26 -7.91 1.77
CA GLU A 262 23.64 -8.64 0.56
C GLU A 262 24.70 -9.71 0.87
N GLY A 263 24.53 -10.91 0.32
CA GLY A 263 25.46 -12.04 0.52
C GLY A 263 25.29 -12.80 1.85
N LEU A 264 24.37 -12.41 2.75
CA LEU A 264 24.06 -13.20 3.95
C LEU A 264 23.45 -14.57 3.56
N PRO A 265 23.93 -15.71 4.11
CA PRO A 265 23.33 -17.01 3.88
C PRO A 265 21.88 -17.10 4.41
N GLU A 266 21.01 -17.88 3.75
CA GLU A 266 19.61 -18.07 4.16
C GLU A 266 19.47 -18.49 5.64
N LYS A 267 20.37 -19.37 6.09
CA LYS A 267 20.40 -19.94 7.46
C LYS A 267 21.65 -19.49 8.19
N ALA A 268 21.54 -19.27 9.49
CA ALA A 268 22.67 -18.93 10.34
C ALA A 268 23.71 -20.07 10.37
N ALA A 269 24.98 -19.72 10.55
CA ALA A 269 26.06 -20.70 10.67
C ALA A 269 26.03 -21.44 12.01
N ILE A 270 25.51 -20.79 13.07
CA ILE A 270 25.48 -21.26 14.45
C ILE A 270 24.06 -21.03 15.02
N ARG A 271 23.68 -21.81 16.03
CA ARG A 271 22.49 -21.56 16.87
C ARG A 271 22.93 -21.24 18.31
N GLU A 272 22.08 -20.51 19.04
CA GLU A 272 22.11 -20.39 20.50
C GLU A 272 22.29 -21.76 21.22
N THR A 273 22.64 -21.77 22.51
CA THR A 273 22.76 -23.00 23.31
C THR A 273 22.25 -22.76 24.72
N GLU A 274 20.92 -22.81 24.82
CA GLU A 274 20.14 -22.66 26.05
C GLU A 274 20.53 -23.66 27.15
N PRO A 275 20.64 -23.24 28.44
CA PRO A 275 20.58 -21.87 28.93
C PRO A 275 21.93 -21.14 28.89
N ASN A 276 21.96 -19.97 28.25
CA ASN A 276 23.15 -19.11 28.14
C ASN A 276 23.01 -17.69 28.77
N PRO A 277 22.47 -17.54 30.01
CA PRO A 277 22.46 -16.25 30.72
C PRO A 277 23.87 -15.76 31.05
N PRO A 278 24.06 -14.49 31.51
CA PRO A 278 25.38 -13.91 31.75
C PRO A 278 26.34 -14.67 32.69
N ALA A 279 25.86 -15.61 33.50
CA ALA A 279 26.69 -16.47 34.35
C ALA A 279 27.24 -17.71 33.62
N THR A 280 26.63 -18.12 32.50
CA THR A 280 26.99 -19.29 31.68
C THR A 280 26.95 -18.94 30.18
N ALA A 281 27.40 -17.74 29.83
CA ALA A 281 27.36 -17.18 28.48
C ALA A 281 28.00 -18.10 27.42
N GLN A 282 27.36 -18.20 26.24
CA GLN A 282 27.83 -19.02 25.13
C GLN A 282 29.09 -18.42 24.51
N LYS A 283 30.17 -19.21 24.44
CA LYS A 283 31.43 -18.75 23.84
C LYS A 283 31.38 -18.80 22.33
N ILE A 284 31.80 -17.72 21.68
CA ILE A 284 31.76 -17.53 20.23
C ILE A 284 33.08 -16.97 19.70
N GLU A 285 33.39 -17.25 18.44
CA GLU A 285 34.52 -16.68 17.71
C GLU A 285 34.00 -15.64 16.70
N LEU A 286 34.76 -14.58 16.44
CA LEU A 286 34.36 -13.51 15.52
C LEU A 286 35.11 -13.62 14.17
N PRO A 287 34.45 -13.40 13.02
CA PRO A 287 33.03 -13.03 12.85
C PRO A 287 32.06 -14.21 13.07
N CYS A 288 30.83 -13.91 13.49
CA CYS A 288 29.78 -14.90 13.74
C CYS A 288 28.44 -14.54 13.08
N ASP A 289 27.60 -15.56 12.92
CA ASP A 289 26.24 -15.49 12.40
C ASP A 289 25.39 -16.53 13.13
N ILE A 290 24.51 -16.07 14.02
CA ILE A 290 23.83 -16.88 15.04
C ILE A 290 22.31 -16.67 14.93
N SER A 291 21.54 -17.75 14.83
CA SER A 291 20.09 -17.72 15.05
C SER A 291 19.77 -18.00 16.51
N GLY A 292 18.91 -17.18 17.12
CA GLY A 292 18.39 -17.42 18.46
C GLY A 292 16.93 -17.00 18.63
N SER A 293 16.41 -17.00 19.86
CA SER A 293 15.02 -16.70 20.18
C SER A 293 14.84 -16.14 21.59
N PHE A 294 14.03 -15.09 21.74
CA PHE A 294 13.66 -14.54 23.05
C PHE A 294 12.63 -15.46 23.76
N PHE A 295 13.11 -16.59 24.29
CA PHE A 295 12.27 -17.63 24.89
C PHE A 295 13.02 -18.36 26.01
N PRO A 296 12.54 -18.39 27.27
CA PRO A 296 11.20 -18.01 27.71
C PRO A 296 11.01 -16.49 27.88
N ALA A 297 9.85 -16.07 28.42
CA ALA A 297 9.63 -14.67 28.76
C ALA A 297 10.70 -14.16 29.74
N ALA A 298 11.18 -12.93 29.51
CA ALA A 298 12.28 -12.28 30.24
C ALA A 298 13.66 -12.98 30.12
N ASP A 299 13.90 -13.73 29.04
CA ASP A 299 15.22 -14.29 28.77
C ASP A 299 16.31 -13.20 28.50
N VAL A 300 17.57 -13.57 28.74
CA VAL A 300 18.78 -12.76 28.54
C VAL A 300 19.91 -13.61 27.92
N ASP A 301 19.90 -13.69 26.59
CA ASP A 301 20.98 -14.26 25.79
C ASP A 301 22.33 -13.58 26.07
N ALA A 302 23.32 -14.31 26.58
CA ALA A 302 24.69 -13.82 26.73
C ALA A 302 25.70 -14.61 25.89
N PHE A 303 26.56 -13.89 25.17
CA PHE A 303 27.65 -14.42 24.35
C PHE A 303 29.00 -13.87 24.80
N GLU A 304 30.04 -14.70 24.85
CA GLU A 304 31.42 -14.32 25.21
C GLU A 304 32.40 -14.49 24.05
N PHE A 305 33.21 -13.45 23.79
CA PHE A 305 34.26 -13.47 22.77
C PHE A 305 35.51 -12.73 23.23
N THR A 306 36.66 -13.01 22.60
CA THR A 306 37.87 -12.19 22.80
C THR A 306 38.04 -11.22 21.63
N ALA A 307 38.51 -10.01 21.93
CA ALA A 307 38.79 -8.99 20.93
C ALA A 307 40.06 -8.23 21.28
N ARG A 308 40.68 -7.61 20.27
CA ARG A 308 41.93 -6.86 20.42
C ARG A 308 41.71 -5.37 20.31
N LYS A 309 42.56 -4.61 20.99
CA LYS A 309 42.58 -3.15 20.90
C LYS A 309 42.65 -2.68 19.45
N ASP A 310 41.94 -1.58 19.19
CA ASP A 310 41.81 -0.88 17.90
C ASP A 310 41.11 -1.72 16.81
N GLU A 311 40.55 -2.89 17.15
CA GLU A 311 39.58 -3.56 16.30
C GLU A 311 38.24 -2.83 16.25
N VAL A 312 37.66 -2.79 15.06
CA VAL A 312 36.26 -2.40 14.83
C VAL A 312 35.46 -3.64 14.44
N TRP A 313 34.27 -3.77 15.04
CA TRP A 313 33.29 -4.79 14.75
C TRP A 313 31.91 -4.14 14.59
N TRP A 314 31.11 -4.60 13.63
CA TRP A 314 29.71 -4.22 13.47
C TRP A 314 28.82 -5.35 13.99
N ILE A 315 27.86 -4.97 14.82
CA ILE A 315 26.86 -5.84 15.45
C ILE A 315 25.52 -5.50 14.82
N GLU A 316 24.87 -6.49 14.22
CA GLU A 316 23.52 -6.34 13.66
C GLU A 316 22.61 -7.44 14.21
N VAL A 317 21.44 -7.06 14.72
CA VAL A 317 20.39 -7.98 15.16
C VAL A 317 19.16 -7.78 14.28
N ALA A 318 18.56 -8.86 13.82
CA ALA A 318 17.29 -8.81 13.10
C ALA A 318 16.22 -9.69 13.73
N SER A 319 15.06 -9.11 14.04
CA SER A 319 13.89 -9.75 14.63
C SER A 319 12.60 -9.06 14.18
N GLU A 320 12.49 -7.74 14.36
CA GLU A 320 11.37 -6.93 13.83
C GLU A 320 11.36 -6.95 12.29
N ARG A 321 12.54 -6.89 11.66
CA ARG A 321 12.72 -7.06 10.20
C ARG A 321 12.50 -8.49 9.71
N LEU A 322 12.45 -9.47 10.61
CA LEU A 322 11.96 -10.84 10.35
C LEU A 322 10.43 -10.95 10.50
N GLY A 323 9.74 -9.86 10.86
CA GLY A 323 8.31 -9.83 11.12
C GLY A 323 7.92 -10.31 12.52
N ARG A 324 8.81 -10.19 13.52
CA ARG A 324 8.52 -10.55 14.92
C ARG A 324 8.06 -9.35 15.75
N PRO A 325 7.16 -9.54 16.74
CA PRO A 325 6.60 -8.47 17.56
C PRO A 325 7.52 -8.13 18.75
N THR A 326 8.82 -8.02 18.50
CA THR A 326 9.94 -7.98 19.46
C THR A 326 10.72 -6.67 19.34
N ASP A 327 11.43 -6.28 20.40
CA ASP A 327 12.18 -5.02 20.46
C ASP A 327 13.61 -5.29 20.99
N PRO A 328 14.58 -5.65 20.12
CA PRO A 328 15.91 -6.06 20.55
C PRO A 328 16.74 -4.92 21.16
N SER A 329 17.32 -5.16 22.33
CA SER A 329 18.36 -4.33 22.94
C SER A 329 19.65 -5.12 23.14
N VAL A 330 20.80 -4.50 22.86
CA VAL A 330 22.13 -5.10 23.05
C VAL A 330 23.00 -4.23 23.96
N VAL A 331 23.60 -4.87 24.97
CA VAL A 331 24.68 -4.28 25.78
C VAL A 331 25.96 -5.08 25.55
N VAL A 332 27.05 -4.39 25.18
CA VAL A 332 28.40 -4.97 25.12
C VAL A 332 29.18 -4.53 26.34
N GLN A 333 29.73 -5.51 27.06
CA GLN A 333 30.49 -5.35 28.29
C GLN A 333 31.92 -5.84 28.10
N ARG A 334 32.90 -5.14 28.67
CA ARG A 334 34.23 -5.69 28.92
C ARG A 334 34.21 -6.48 30.22
N VAL A 335 34.79 -7.68 30.21
CA VAL A 335 34.97 -8.54 31.39
C VAL A 335 36.44 -8.50 31.82
N THR A 336 36.69 -8.25 33.11
CA THR A 336 38.03 -8.27 33.71
C THR A 336 38.02 -9.05 35.02
N GLY A 337 39.14 -9.70 35.37
CA GLY A 337 39.18 -10.64 36.51
C GLY A 337 38.65 -12.04 36.16
N GLU A 338 38.68 -12.95 37.13
CA GLU A 338 38.34 -14.37 36.95
C GLU A 338 37.39 -14.87 38.06
N GLY A 339 36.51 -15.82 37.71
CA GLY A 339 35.57 -16.44 38.64
C GLY A 339 34.68 -15.42 39.37
N GLU A 340 34.52 -15.59 40.69
CA GLU A 340 33.74 -14.69 41.55
C GLU A 340 34.35 -13.27 41.68
N GLN A 341 35.55 -13.02 41.12
CA GLN A 341 36.18 -11.70 41.05
C GLN A 341 36.03 -11.05 39.67
N GLN A 342 35.18 -11.57 38.79
CA GLN A 342 34.83 -10.87 37.54
C GLN A 342 34.16 -9.53 37.82
N THR A 343 34.76 -8.46 37.29
CA THR A 343 34.13 -7.16 37.11
C THR A 343 33.70 -6.99 35.66
N VAL A 344 32.49 -6.50 35.46
CA VAL A 344 31.97 -6.12 34.14
C VAL A 344 31.86 -4.60 34.03
N SER A 345 32.02 -4.08 32.82
CA SER A 345 31.85 -2.65 32.52
C SER A 345 31.25 -2.48 31.14
N ASP A 346 30.14 -1.75 31.04
CA ASP A 346 29.45 -1.51 29.78
C ASP A 346 30.30 -0.59 28.89
N VAL A 347 30.57 -1.02 27.66
CA VAL A 347 31.40 -0.30 26.68
C VAL A 347 30.62 0.20 25.46
N ALA A 348 29.46 -0.39 25.19
CA ALA A 348 28.50 0.07 24.20
C ALA A 348 27.09 -0.46 24.50
N GLU A 349 26.08 0.29 24.08
CA GLU A 349 24.66 -0.04 24.15
C GLU A 349 24.03 0.32 22.79
N TYR A 350 23.16 -0.55 22.28
CA TYR A 350 22.48 -0.35 20.99
C TYR A 350 21.02 -0.79 21.05
N SER A 351 20.14 0.00 20.42
CA SER A 351 18.74 -0.31 20.15
C SER A 351 18.41 0.01 18.68
N ASP A 352 17.19 0.47 18.41
CA ASP A 352 16.62 0.92 17.14
C ASP A 352 17.63 1.43 16.09
N ILE A 353 17.50 0.92 14.85
CA ILE A 353 17.91 1.62 13.64
C ILE A 353 17.06 2.90 13.55
N PRO A 354 17.65 4.08 13.77
CA PRO A 354 16.88 5.32 13.90
C PRO A 354 16.22 5.67 12.57
N SER A 355 14.99 6.19 12.63
CA SER A 355 14.28 6.54 11.41
C SER A 355 15.00 7.69 10.67
N PRO A 356 15.35 7.52 9.38
CA PRO A 356 16.01 8.55 8.57
C PRO A 356 15.05 9.67 8.14
N VAL A 357 13.75 9.50 8.38
CA VAL A 357 12.71 10.53 8.27
C VAL A 357 12.18 10.89 9.65
N LYS A 358 11.66 12.11 9.82
CA LYS A 358 11.13 12.54 11.11
C LYS A 358 9.81 11.81 11.41
N VAL A 359 9.88 10.74 12.20
CA VAL A 359 8.71 10.15 12.85
C VAL A 359 8.14 11.18 13.83
N SER A 360 6.83 11.32 13.83
CA SER A 360 6.14 12.30 14.68
C SER A 360 6.31 12.02 16.16
N SER A 361 6.38 13.07 16.98
CA SER A 361 6.74 13.04 18.42
C SER A 361 5.79 12.28 19.36
N ASN A 362 4.79 11.57 18.82
CA ASN A 362 3.82 10.73 19.51
C ASN A 362 3.68 9.33 18.87
N GLY A 363 4.47 9.01 17.84
CA GLY A 363 4.31 7.81 16.99
C GLY A 363 3.13 7.86 16.00
N TYR A 364 2.24 8.86 16.09
CA TYR A 364 0.98 8.92 15.33
C TYR A 364 0.76 10.28 14.64
N ALA A 365 1.41 10.44 13.48
CA ALA A 365 1.12 11.38 12.40
C ALA A 365 0.80 12.84 12.79
N TYR A 366 1.78 13.56 13.35
CA TYR A 366 1.68 15.02 13.58
C TYR A 366 2.44 15.93 12.62
N ASP A 367 3.52 15.46 11.99
CA ASP A 367 4.45 16.28 11.21
C ASP A 367 5.33 15.46 10.24
N GLY A 368 4.78 14.38 9.68
CA GLY A 368 5.40 13.57 8.63
C GLY A 368 4.48 12.46 8.11
N PRO A 369 4.80 11.82 6.97
CA PRO A 369 4.08 10.65 6.46
C PRO A 369 4.30 9.43 7.39
N PRO A 370 3.35 8.48 7.50
CA PRO A 370 3.44 7.38 8.47
C PRO A 370 4.34 6.22 8.01
N TYR A 371 5.14 6.38 6.94
CA TYR A 371 6.15 5.39 6.55
C TYR A 371 7.38 5.52 7.44
N ASN A 372 7.67 4.50 8.25
CA ASN A 372 8.88 4.46 9.06
C ASN A 372 9.97 3.67 8.33
N GLY A 373 11.08 4.34 7.97
CA GLY A 373 12.28 3.73 7.41
C GLY A 373 13.31 3.26 8.44
N GLY A 374 13.02 3.40 9.73
CA GLY A 374 13.78 2.78 10.83
C GLY A 374 13.20 1.43 11.24
N SER A 375 13.72 0.86 12.33
CA SER A 375 13.27 -0.41 12.91
C SER A 375 13.70 -0.50 14.37
N ALA A 376 12.99 -1.28 15.19
CA ALA A 376 13.43 -1.63 16.56
C ALA A 376 14.67 -2.55 16.57
N ASP A 377 14.98 -3.18 15.42
CA ASP A 377 16.21 -3.95 15.23
C ASP A 377 17.47 -3.08 15.29
N ILE A 378 18.63 -3.72 15.51
CA ILE A 378 19.91 -3.06 15.81
C ILE A 378 20.88 -3.07 14.61
N ILE A 379 21.56 -1.94 14.38
CA ILE A 379 22.86 -1.88 13.67
C ILE A 379 23.82 -0.97 14.48
N GLY A 380 24.84 -1.55 15.11
CA GLY A 380 25.77 -0.87 16.02
C GLY A 380 27.25 -1.08 15.68
N LYS A 381 28.11 -0.10 16.01
CA LYS A 381 29.56 -0.11 15.76
C LYS A 381 30.35 -0.21 17.08
N LEU A 382 30.94 -1.36 17.34
CA LEU A 382 31.85 -1.58 18.45
C LEU A 382 33.28 -1.16 18.09
N GLU A 383 33.88 -0.27 18.88
CA GLU A 383 35.30 0.07 18.81
C GLU A 383 36.04 -0.44 20.05
N VAL A 384 36.88 -1.45 19.88
CA VAL A 384 37.54 -2.15 20.98
C VAL A 384 38.72 -1.31 21.49
N LYS A 385 38.64 -0.82 22.73
CA LYS A 385 39.62 0.14 23.28
C LYS A 385 40.84 -0.50 23.94
N GLU A 386 40.72 -1.75 24.36
CA GLU A 386 41.76 -2.53 25.04
C GLU A 386 41.62 -4.01 24.69
N ASP A 387 42.71 -4.78 24.79
CA ASP A 387 42.63 -6.24 24.68
C ASP A 387 41.80 -6.83 25.83
N GLY A 388 41.04 -7.90 25.56
CA GLY A 388 40.38 -8.66 26.62
C GLY A 388 39.25 -9.58 26.20
N LEU A 389 38.54 -10.08 27.21
CA LEU A 389 37.28 -10.78 27.09
C LEU A 389 36.14 -9.76 27.09
N TYR A 390 35.18 -9.97 26.19
CA TYR A 390 33.97 -9.18 26.05
C TYR A 390 32.75 -10.09 26.14
N ARG A 391 31.67 -9.58 26.73
CA ARG A 391 30.37 -10.23 26.84
C ARG A 391 29.33 -9.36 26.16
N LEU A 392 28.54 -9.92 25.26
CA LEU A 392 27.40 -9.27 24.62
C LEU A 392 26.13 -9.88 25.20
N GLN A 393 25.21 -9.06 25.67
CA GLN A 393 23.88 -9.47 26.12
C GLN A 393 22.83 -8.99 25.10
N ILE A 394 21.83 -9.82 24.80
CA ILE A 394 20.66 -9.48 23.98
C ILE A 394 19.40 -9.69 24.82
N THR A 395 18.44 -8.77 24.72
CA THR A 395 17.11 -8.90 25.36
C THR A 395 16.01 -8.35 24.45
N ASP A 396 14.77 -8.79 24.64
CA ASP A 396 13.57 -8.12 24.10
C ASP A 396 13.03 -7.15 25.16
N LEU A 397 13.07 -5.85 24.88
CA LEU A 397 12.68 -4.75 25.79
C LEU A 397 11.23 -4.91 26.31
N PHE A 398 10.37 -5.57 25.55
CA PHE A 398 8.99 -5.88 25.92
C PHE A 398 8.74 -7.40 26.14
N GLY A 399 9.79 -8.21 26.19
CA GLY A 399 9.76 -9.68 26.27
C GLY A 399 9.33 -10.24 27.62
N GLY A 400 9.27 -9.43 28.68
CA GLY A 400 8.98 -9.84 30.06
C GLY A 400 7.61 -10.50 30.32
N THR A 401 6.76 -10.66 29.30
CA THR A 401 5.50 -11.43 29.34
C THR A 401 5.25 -12.29 28.10
N ARG A 402 6.26 -12.49 27.23
CA ARG A 402 6.14 -13.20 25.96
C ARG A 402 6.85 -14.55 26.00
N THR A 403 6.11 -15.63 26.24
CA THR A 403 6.62 -17.00 26.11
C THR A 403 6.16 -17.58 24.78
N ASP A 404 6.91 -17.30 23.71
CA ASP A 404 6.62 -17.74 22.34
C ASP A 404 7.96 -17.98 21.61
N ASP A 405 8.28 -19.23 21.26
CA ASP A 405 9.54 -19.64 20.62
C ASP A 405 9.65 -19.18 19.15
N ARG A 406 8.59 -18.57 18.62
CA ARG A 406 8.58 -17.90 17.32
C ARG A 406 9.19 -16.50 17.37
N ASN A 407 9.53 -15.97 18.55
CA ASN A 407 10.23 -14.68 18.75
C ASN A 407 11.73 -14.76 18.41
N ILE A 408 12.04 -15.35 17.25
CA ILE A 408 13.41 -15.56 16.78
C ILE A 408 14.10 -14.26 16.38
N TYR A 409 15.39 -14.18 16.66
CA TYR A 409 16.28 -13.16 16.12
C TYR A 409 17.46 -13.80 15.36
N ARG A 410 18.22 -12.97 14.64
CA ARG A 410 19.52 -13.34 14.05
C ARG A 410 20.57 -12.29 14.37
N LEU A 411 21.63 -12.69 15.06
CA LEU A 411 22.79 -11.88 15.42
C LEU A 411 23.90 -12.10 14.39
N ILE A 412 24.42 -11.01 13.82
CA ILE A 412 25.65 -11.00 13.01
C ILE A 412 26.67 -10.12 13.72
N ILE A 413 27.91 -10.61 13.86
CA ILE A 413 29.04 -9.78 14.28
C ILE A 413 30.13 -9.91 13.21
N ARG A 414 30.44 -8.80 12.53
CA ARG A 414 31.29 -8.79 11.31
C ARG A 414 32.31 -7.65 11.32
N LYS A 415 33.36 -7.78 10.50
CA LYS A 415 34.14 -6.60 10.08
C LYS A 415 33.29 -5.76 9.12
N ALA A 416 33.59 -4.46 9.04
CA ALA A 416 32.82 -3.52 8.21
C ALA A 416 32.70 -3.98 6.75
N GLN A 417 31.46 -4.09 6.28
CA GLN A 417 31.09 -4.30 4.88
C GLN A 417 30.21 -3.12 4.44
N PRO A 418 30.80 -1.94 4.12
CA PRO A 418 30.05 -0.72 3.83
C PRO A 418 29.05 -0.95 2.68
N ASP A 419 27.79 -0.60 2.92
CA ASP A 419 26.64 -1.03 2.10
C ASP A 419 25.41 -0.12 2.36
N PHE A 420 24.34 -0.22 1.57
CA PHE A 420 23.11 0.55 1.78
C PHE A 420 21.83 -0.15 1.30
N ALA A 421 20.75 -0.03 2.09
CA ALA A 421 19.40 -0.44 1.70
C ALA A 421 18.54 0.78 1.34
N LEU A 422 17.67 0.67 0.34
CA LEU A 422 16.81 1.75 -0.14
C LEU A 422 15.31 1.41 -0.11
N ILE A 423 14.52 2.42 0.25
CA ILE A 423 13.05 2.38 0.21
C ILE A 423 12.48 3.70 -0.34
N SER A 424 11.30 3.66 -0.93
CA SER A 424 10.59 4.82 -1.48
C SER A 424 9.07 4.72 -1.33
N TRP A 425 8.40 5.86 -1.39
CA TRP A 425 6.94 6.01 -1.45
C TRP A 425 6.56 7.31 -2.16
N ALA A 426 5.35 7.38 -2.72
CA ALA A 426 4.84 8.61 -3.32
C ALA A 426 4.63 9.71 -2.26
N MET A 427 4.94 10.97 -2.59
CA MET A 427 4.85 12.07 -1.62
C MET A 427 3.40 12.41 -1.23
N HIS A 428 3.17 12.58 0.08
CA HIS A 428 1.87 12.93 0.66
C HIS A 428 1.76 14.43 0.98
N MET A 429 0.53 14.92 1.12
CA MET A 429 0.25 16.29 1.57
C MET A 429 0.10 16.34 3.09
N GLU A 430 0.94 17.13 3.75
CA GLU A 430 0.71 17.53 5.14
C GLU A 430 -0.35 18.64 5.20
N LEU A 431 -1.63 18.27 5.36
CA LEU A 431 -2.65 19.25 5.68
C LEU A 431 -2.57 19.70 7.14
N ARG A 432 -2.78 21.01 7.33
CA ARG A 432 -2.91 21.66 8.63
C ARG A 432 -4.32 21.42 9.19
N ASN A 433 -4.43 21.21 10.50
CA ASN A 433 -5.68 21.02 11.24
C ASN A 433 -6.50 19.76 10.85
N GLY A 434 -5.92 18.58 11.05
CA GLY A 434 -6.70 17.34 11.30
C GLY A 434 -7.22 16.57 10.09
N ASP A 435 -7.37 17.18 8.91
CA ASP A 435 -7.79 16.52 7.65
C ASP A 435 -6.63 15.67 7.05
N ARG A 436 -6.20 14.63 7.80
CA ARG A 436 -4.96 13.86 7.57
C ARG A 436 -5.24 12.53 6.90
N ASN A 437 -5.59 12.58 5.63
CA ASN A 437 -5.91 11.38 4.85
C ASN A 437 -4.65 10.63 4.40
N ALA A 438 -4.31 9.53 5.08
CA ALA A 438 -3.23 8.61 4.66
C ALA A 438 -3.75 7.66 3.57
N LEU A 439 -3.91 8.21 2.36
CA LEU A 439 -4.42 7.50 1.18
C LEU A 439 -3.29 6.81 0.41
N SER A 440 -3.47 5.53 0.07
CA SER A 440 -2.57 4.87 -0.89
C SER A 440 -2.58 5.64 -2.22
N LYS A 441 -1.40 6.11 -2.64
CA LYS A 441 -1.13 6.80 -3.91
C LYS A 441 -0.42 5.83 -4.85
N PRO A 442 -1.10 5.20 -5.83
CA PRO A 442 -0.40 4.52 -6.92
C PRO A 442 0.37 5.53 -7.77
N ILE A 443 1.39 5.05 -8.49
CA ILE A 443 2.11 5.85 -9.49
C ILE A 443 1.27 5.89 -10.79
N ALA A 444 0.14 6.57 -10.70
CA ALA A 444 -0.81 6.81 -11.77
C ALA A 444 -0.81 8.32 -12.10
N LEU A 445 -0.03 8.69 -13.10
CA LEU A 445 0.13 10.06 -13.54
C LEU A 445 -1.02 10.47 -14.47
N ARG A 446 -1.47 11.71 -14.35
CA ARG A 446 -2.21 12.39 -15.42
C ARG A 446 -1.20 13.01 -16.38
N ALA A 447 -1.51 13.07 -17.68
CA ALA A 447 -0.62 13.70 -18.65
C ALA A 447 -0.33 15.16 -18.26
N GLY A 448 0.94 15.57 -18.34
CA GLY A 448 1.46 16.85 -17.86
C GLY A 448 1.74 16.93 -16.35
N ALA A 449 1.71 15.83 -15.59
CA ALA A 449 2.02 15.84 -14.16
C ALA A 449 3.47 15.42 -13.87
N THR A 450 4.13 16.10 -12.92
CA THR A 450 5.30 15.55 -12.21
C THR A 450 4.86 15.03 -10.83
N MET A 451 5.15 13.76 -10.55
CA MET A 451 5.01 13.14 -9.23
C MET A 451 6.38 13.02 -8.56
N ALA A 452 6.53 13.55 -7.35
CA ALA A 452 7.69 13.28 -6.50
C ALA A 452 7.46 12.00 -5.67
N LEU A 453 8.41 11.08 -5.74
CA LEU A 453 8.60 10.01 -4.78
C LEU A 453 9.67 10.43 -3.77
N GLU A 454 9.40 10.22 -2.48
CA GLU A 454 10.41 10.32 -1.44
C GLU A 454 11.25 9.04 -1.42
N VAL A 455 12.57 9.17 -1.27
CA VAL A 455 13.51 8.04 -1.27
C VAL A 455 14.39 8.12 -0.03
N VAL A 456 14.60 6.97 0.60
CA VAL A 456 15.19 6.85 1.93
C VAL A 456 16.25 5.76 1.94
N ALA A 457 17.36 6.01 2.63
CA ALA A 457 18.48 5.09 2.75
C ALA A 457 18.78 4.70 4.21
N VAL A 458 18.91 3.40 4.48
CA VAL A 458 19.61 2.89 5.66
C VAL A 458 21.03 2.55 5.23
N ARG A 459 22.00 3.32 5.73
CA ARG A 459 23.44 3.15 5.48
C ARG A 459 24.00 2.14 6.46
N ARG A 460 24.71 1.13 5.97
CA ARG A 460 25.34 0.07 6.76
C ARG A 460 26.84 0.30 6.89
N ASP A 461 27.40 -0.21 7.97
CA ASP A 461 28.84 -0.47 8.17
C ASP A 461 29.81 0.71 7.95
N GLY A 462 29.30 1.96 7.97
CA GLY A 462 30.07 3.18 7.75
C GLY A 462 30.08 3.68 6.30
N PHE A 463 29.18 3.21 5.44
CA PHE A 463 29.04 3.74 4.08
C PHE A 463 28.44 5.16 4.06
N ASP A 464 29.29 6.14 3.77
CA ASP A 464 28.94 7.57 3.78
C ASP A 464 28.75 8.19 2.38
N GLY A 465 29.05 7.46 1.30
CA GLY A 465 29.09 8.00 -0.07
C GLY A 465 27.73 8.44 -0.64
N PRO A 466 27.71 9.29 -1.69
CA PRO A 466 26.48 9.69 -2.37
C PRO A 466 25.85 8.52 -3.12
N ILE A 467 24.53 8.56 -3.33
CA ILE A 467 23.76 7.51 -4.03
C ILE A 467 22.98 8.15 -5.19
N GLU A 468 23.36 7.82 -6.43
CA GLU A 468 22.66 8.18 -7.65
C GLU A 468 21.39 7.34 -7.79
N LEU A 469 20.23 7.94 -8.09
CA LEU A 469 18.93 7.26 -8.16
C LEU A 469 18.45 7.16 -9.61
N LYS A 470 18.02 5.98 -10.07
CA LYS A 470 17.54 5.75 -11.45
C LYS A 470 16.30 4.87 -11.51
N MET A 471 15.39 5.21 -12.40
CA MET A 471 14.23 4.38 -12.76
C MET A 471 14.27 4.08 -14.26
N HIS A 472 13.93 2.85 -14.63
CA HIS A 472 13.97 2.35 -16.01
C HIS A 472 12.71 1.56 -16.36
N ASN A 473 12.48 1.32 -17.66
CA ASN A 473 11.29 0.68 -18.22
C ASN A 473 9.98 1.44 -17.88
N LEU A 474 9.95 2.73 -18.22
CA LEU A 474 8.80 3.63 -18.06
C LEU A 474 7.84 3.55 -19.25
N PRO A 475 6.56 3.96 -19.11
CA PRO A 475 5.64 4.12 -20.22
C PRO A 475 6.08 5.18 -21.24
N ASP A 476 5.58 5.09 -22.48
CA ASP A 476 5.77 6.11 -23.51
C ASP A 476 5.35 7.50 -23.01
N GLY A 477 6.17 8.51 -23.29
CA GLY A 477 5.93 9.89 -22.85
C GLY A 477 6.15 10.15 -21.35
N VAL A 478 6.65 9.17 -20.58
CA VAL A 478 7.01 9.32 -19.16
C VAL A 478 8.52 9.26 -18.96
N THR A 479 9.08 10.25 -18.28
CA THR A 479 10.49 10.31 -17.86
C THR A 479 10.61 10.20 -16.34
N ALA A 480 11.81 9.90 -15.84
CA ALA A 480 12.10 9.97 -14.42
C ALA A 480 13.54 10.42 -14.17
N GLU A 481 13.72 11.27 -13.15
CA GLU A 481 15.02 11.82 -12.75
C GLU A 481 15.21 11.78 -11.24
N GLY A 482 16.32 11.19 -10.82
CA GLY A 482 16.68 11.03 -9.42
C GLY A 482 17.54 12.18 -8.92
N LEU A 483 17.04 12.89 -7.91
CA LEU A 483 17.86 13.81 -7.13
C LEU A 483 18.71 12.97 -6.16
N THR A 484 20.02 12.93 -6.41
CA THR A 484 21.04 12.21 -5.64
C THR A 484 20.79 12.27 -4.13
N ILE A 485 20.92 11.13 -3.44
CA ILE A 485 21.01 11.12 -1.97
C ILE A 485 22.43 11.56 -1.61
N PRO A 486 22.64 12.70 -0.93
CA PRO A 486 23.98 13.23 -0.70
C PRO A 486 24.82 12.34 0.24
N ALA A 487 26.13 12.57 0.23
CA ALA A 487 27.03 11.97 1.21
C ALA A 487 26.60 12.32 2.64
N GLY A 488 26.63 11.34 3.55
CA GLY A 488 26.17 11.49 4.93
C GLY A 488 24.68 11.88 5.09
N LYS A 489 23.85 11.73 4.05
CA LYS A 489 22.39 11.91 4.10
C LYS A 489 21.65 10.62 3.80
N SER A 490 20.43 10.53 4.31
CA SER A 490 19.57 9.34 4.24
C SER A 490 18.27 9.57 3.50
N ARG A 491 18.16 10.67 2.73
CA ARG A 491 16.96 11.11 2.02
C ARG A 491 17.31 11.70 0.65
N GLY A 492 16.52 11.38 -0.37
CA GLY A 492 16.52 11.98 -1.69
C GLY A 492 15.11 11.98 -2.29
N ILE A 493 15.00 12.36 -3.57
CA ILE A 493 13.72 12.45 -4.30
C ILE A 493 13.89 11.80 -5.66
N MET A 494 12.90 11.06 -6.13
CA MET A 494 12.77 10.64 -7.53
C MET A 494 11.57 11.38 -8.15
N LEU A 495 11.82 12.17 -9.18
CA LEU A 495 10.80 12.89 -9.94
C LEU A 495 10.37 12.00 -11.10
N ILE A 496 9.07 11.77 -11.28
CA ILE A 496 8.51 11.05 -12.44
C ILE A 496 7.58 12.03 -13.16
N THR A 497 7.86 12.31 -14.43
CA THR A 497 7.16 13.33 -15.21
C THR A 497 6.48 12.68 -16.42
N ALA A 498 5.16 12.81 -16.49
CA ALA A 498 4.41 12.52 -17.71
C ALA A 498 4.33 13.79 -18.56
N SER A 499 4.80 13.74 -19.80
CA SER A 499 4.59 14.80 -20.78
C SER A 499 3.09 15.09 -21.00
N GLN A 500 2.74 16.27 -21.51
CA GLN A 500 1.34 16.63 -21.76
C GLN A 500 0.70 15.74 -22.83
N GLU A 501 1.50 15.24 -23.76
CA GLU A 501 1.10 14.38 -24.87
C GLU A 501 1.29 12.88 -24.57
N ALA A 502 1.61 12.51 -23.32
CA ALA A 502 1.84 11.13 -22.92
C ALA A 502 0.57 10.26 -23.14
N PRO A 503 0.61 9.24 -24.02
CA PRO A 503 -0.55 8.38 -24.28
C PRO A 503 -0.85 7.48 -23.08
N ARG A 504 -2.12 7.09 -22.87
CA ARG A 504 -2.49 6.15 -21.81
C ARG A 504 -1.73 4.83 -21.93
N GLY A 505 -0.96 4.50 -20.90
CA GLY A 505 -0.08 3.34 -20.87
C GLY A 505 0.36 2.94 -19.47
N MET A 506 1.03 1.80 -19.35
CA MET A 506 1.66 1.36 -18.10
C MET A 506 2.86 0.45 -18.36
N ALA A 507 3.82 0.44 -17.43
CA ALA A 507 4.98 -0.42 -17.45
C ALA A 507 5.38 -0.82 -16.02
N PHE A 508 5.89 -2.04 -15.84
CA PHE A 508 6.54 -2.44 -14.60
C PHE A 508 7.98 -1.94 -14.60
N THR A 509 8.27 -0.91 -13.80
CA THR A 509 9.59 -0.26 -13.75
C THR A 509 10.56 -1.03 -12.87
N SER A 510 11.85 -0.87 -13.15
CA SER A 510 12.91 -1.13 -12.18
C SER A 510 13.39 0.19 -11.57
N PHE A 511 13.46 0.27 -10.25
CA PHE A 511 13.98 1.42 -9.51
C PHE A 511 15.23 0.98 -8.75
N THR A 512 16.35 1.67 -8.95
CA THR A 512 17.65 1.35 -8.37
C THR A 512 18.32 2.59 -7.79
N GLY A 513 19.15 2.39 -6.76
CA GLY A 513 20.15 3.37 -6.36
C GLY A 513 21.55 2.78 -6.46
N LYS A 514 22.51 3.63 -6.81
CA LYS A 514 23.86 3.23 -7.21
C LYS A 514 24.91 4.13 -6.55
N ALA A 515 25.99 3.53 -6.05
CA ALA A 515 27.09 4.28 -5.44
C ALA A 515 28.46 3.62 -5.66
N MET A 516 29.51 4.36 -5.37
CA MET A 516 30.88 3.84 -5.28
C MET A 516 31.21 3.42 -3.85
N ILE A 517 31.65 2.18 -3.68
CA ILE A 517 32.08 1.61 -2.39
C ILE A 517 33.55 1.19 -2.55
N GLY A 518 34.45 2.08 -2.15
CA GLY A 518 35.83 2.06 -2.64
C GLY A 518 35.84 2.22 -4.16
N ASP A 519 36.66 1.43 -4.85
CA ASP A 519 36.76 1.44 -6.31
C ASP A 519 35.65 0.61 -7.01
N LYS A 520 34.72 -0.01 -6.26
CA LYS A 520 33.63 -0.83 -6.81
C LYS A 520 32.34 -0.02 -6.95
N GLU A 521 31.74 -0.02 -8.13
CA GLU A 521 30.36 0.43 -8.32
C GLU A 521 29.38 -0.65 -7.82
N VAL A 522 28.39 -0.25 -7.02
CA VAL A 522 27.37 -1.13 -6.44
C VAL A 522 25.99 -0.55 -6.71
N THR A 523 25.03 -1.42 -7.06
CA THR A 523 23.65 -1.05 -7.39
C THR A 523 22.69 -1.95 -6.62
N HIS A 524 21.75 -1.37 -5.88
CA HIS A 524 20.67 -2.11 -5.22
C HIS A 524 19.30 -1.63 -5.70
N ALA A 525 18.31 -2.52 -5.66
CA ALA A 525 16.92 -2.19 -5.93
C ALA A 525 16.34 -1.30 -4.81
N VAL A 526 15.50 -0.34 -5.18
CA VAL A 526 14.74 0.48 -4.25
C VAL A 526 13.45 -0.26 -3.91
N SER A 527 13.27 -0.62 -2.64
CA SER A 527 11.99 -1.14 -2.16
C SER A 527 10.91 -0.07 -2.27
N MET A 528 9.66 -0.43 -2.58
CA MET A 528 8.55 0.52 -2.63
C MET A 528 7.56 0.21 -1.50
N ALA A 529 6.98 1.24 -0.88
CA ALA A 529 5.97 1.13 0.16
C ALA A 529 4.66 1.79 -0.24
N ALA A 530 3.55 1.21 0.21
CA ALA A 530 2.20 1.70 -0.01
C ALA A 530 1.33 1.52 1.25
N MET A 531 0.27 2.32 1.39
CA MET A 531 -0.76 2.05 2.40
C MET A 531 -1.59 0.84 1.94
N ALA A 532 -1.78 -0.16 2.81
CA ALA A 532 -2.69 -1.27 2.57
C ALA A 532 -4.15 -0.79 2.46
N TRP A 533 -4.53 0.28 3.17
CA TRP A 533 -5.87 0.87 3.10
C TRP A 533 -5.83 2.40 2.98
N PRO A 534 -6.77 3.03 2.25
CA PRO A 534 -6.96 4.46 2.32
C PRO A 534 -7.59 4.86 3.67
N VAL A 535 -6.78 5.46 4.55
CA VAL A 535 -7.30 6.05 5.79
C VAL A 535 -7.91 7.42 5.47
N ARG A 536 -9.23 7.53 5.66
CA ARG A 536 -10.01 8.78 5.49
C ARG A 536 -10.27 9.53 6.79
N ASP A 537 -9.82 8.98 7.92
CA ASP A 537 -9.77 9.64 9.22
C ASP A 537 -8.68 9.01 10.09
N ALA A 538 -7.50 9.64 10.12
CA ALA A 538 -6.36 9.17 10.92
C ALA A 538 -6.52 9.36 12.45
N TRP A 539 -7.64 9.92 12.92
CA TRP A 539 -8.03 9.91 14.34
C TRP A 539 -8.80 8.65 14.73
N GLN A 540 -9.38 7.92 13.76
CA GLN A 540 -10.17 6.71 13.98
C GLN A 540 -9.52 5.43 13.43
N GLU A 541 -8.70 5.54 12.38
CA GLU A 541 -8.00 4.42 11.76
C GLU A 541 -6.48 4.62 11.78
N ILE A 542 -5.75 3.61 12.25
CA ILE A 542 -4.28 3.60 12.24
C ILE A 542 -3.80 3.26 10.81
N PRO A 543 -2.95 4.09 10.18
CA PRO A 543 -2.35 3.76 8.89
C PRO A 543 -1.56 2.45 8.94
N SER A 544 -1.77 1.59 7.96
CA SER A 544 -1.03 0.34 7.80
C SER A 544 -0.20 0.40 6.51
N PRO A 545 1.01 0.97 6.56
CA PRO A 545 1.95 0.95 5.44
C PRO A 545 2.70 -0.38 5.40
N ARG A 546 3.01 -0.83 4.19
CA ARG A 546 3.75 -2.07 3.93
C ARG A 546 4.56 -1.97 2.64
N LEU A 547 5.45 -2.92 2.42
CA LEU A 547 6.13 -3.05 1.12
C LEU A 547 5.16 -3.54 0.02
N VAL A 548 5.47 -3.20 -1.22
CA VAL A 548 4.91 -3.81 -2.44
C VAL A 548 5.99 -4.62 -3.15
N THR A 549 5.60 -5.67 -3.88
CA THR A 549 6.54 -6.55 -4.61
C THR A 549 6.84 -6.08 -6.04
N SER A 550 6.13 -5.06 -6.53
CA SER A 550 6.29 -4.53 -7.89
C SER A 550 6.05 -3.01 -7.95
N ILE A 551 6.76 -2.34 -8.86
CA ILE A 551 6.71 -0.88 -9.06
C ILE A 551 6.14 -0.55 -10.45
N PRO A 552 4.82 -0.72 -10.68
CA PRO A 552 4.22 -0.27 -11.93
C PRO A 552 4.04 1.25 -11.93
N VAL A 553 4.43 1.86 -13.05
CA VAL A 553 4.11 3.25 -13.40
C VAL A 553 3.06 3.23 -14.49
N SER A 554 2.05 4.07 -14.37
CA SER A 554 0.97 4.23 -15.34
C SER A 554 0.69 5.70 -15.60
N VAL A 555 0.20 6.00 -16.79
CA VAL A 555 -0.17 7.34 -17.24
C VAL A 555 -1.54 7.30 -17.90
N THR A 556 -2.31 8.39 -17.76
CA THR A 556 -3.61 8.57 -18.42
C THR A 556 -3.69 9.91 -19.15
N ASP A 557 -4.27 9.86 -20.34
CA ASP A 557 -4.62 10.98 -21.22
C ASP A 557 -6.08 11.47 -20.99
N SER A 558 -6.92 10.62 -20.39
CA SER A 558 -8.35 10.87 -20.18
C SER A 558 -8.67 12.03 -19.22
N GLU A 559 -7.72 12.39 -18.36
CA GLU A 559 -7.70 13.57 -17.51
C GLU A 559 -6.25 14.04 -17.41
N VAL A 560 -6.05 15.35 -17.54
CA VAL A 560 -4.74 16.01 -17.55
C VAL A 560 -4.43 16.66 -16.20
N ALA A 561 -3.17 17.03 -15.97
CA ALA A 561 -2.78 17.78 -14.78
C ALA A 561 -3.48 19.17 -14.74
N PRO A 562 -4.04 19.62 -13.60
CA PRO A 562 -4.66 20.94 -13.45
C PRO A 562 -3.75 22.11 -13.83
N ILE A 563 -2.45 21.96 -13.58
CA ILE A 563 -1.37 22.85 -14.00
C ILE A 563 -0.09 22.02 -14.20
N SER A 564 0.68 22.33 -15.24
CA SER A 564 2.10 21.94 -15.38
C SER A 564 2.98 23.18 -15.20
N ILE A 565 4.16 23.01 -14.63
CA ILE A 565 5.16 24.07 -14.50
C ILE A 565 6.51 23.53 -14.93
N ALA A 566 7.13 24.17 -15.90
CA ALA A 566 8.45 23.83 -16.41
C ALA A 566 9.34 25.08 -16.46
N ALA A 567 10.64 24.92 -16.64
CA ALA A 567 11.48 26.03 -17.11
C ALA A 567 11.07 26.43 -18.55
N SER A 568 11.30 27.68 -18.97
CA SER A 568 10.96 28.08 -20.36
C SER A 568 11.89 27.48 -21.42
N GLU A 569 13.04 26.98 -20.99
CA GLU A 569 14.10 26.36 -21.77
C GLU A 569 14.54 25.10 -21.01
N GLN A 570 14.82 23.99 -21.71
CA GLN A 570 15.26 22.72 -21.09
C GLN A 570 16.79 22.57 -21.05
N ASP A 571 17.52 23.66 -21.34
CA ASP A 571 18.98 23.72 -21.26
C ASP A 571 19.48 23.85 -19.81
N ILE A 572 20.78 23.62 -19.60
CA ILE A 572 21.40 23.74 -18.27
C ILE A 572 21.59 25.23 -17.92
N PHE A 573 21.00 25.65 -16.80
CA PHE A 573 21.11 27.02 -16.31
C PHE A 573 22.47 27.27 -15.64
N GLU A 574 23.38 27.98 -16.31
CA GLU A 574 24.70 28.31 -15.77
C GLU A 574 24.71 29.58 -14.88
N VAL A 575 25.46 29.56 -13.79
CA VAL A 575 25.66 30.70 -12.86
C VAL A 575 27.02 30.59 -12.16
N LYS A 576 27.69 31.69 -11.80
CA LYS A 576 28.91 31.61 -10.96
C LYS A 576 28.57 31.49 -9.47
N ALA A 577 29.37 30.72 -8.72
CA ALA A 577 29.25 30.62 -7.28
C ALA A 577 29.36 32.00 -6.61
N GLY A 578 28.30 32.42 -5.92
CA GLY A 578 28.16 33.76 -5.33
C GLY A 578 27.14 34.66 -6.04
N GLU A 579 26.74 34.34 -7.27
CA GLU A 579 25.80 35.13 -8.06
C GLU A 579 24.33 34.67 -7.93
N LYS A 580 23.42 35.44 -8.56
CA LYS A 580 21.98 35.21 -8.57
C LYS A 580 21.49 34.61 -9.88
N LEU A 581 21.15 33.33 -9.84
CA LEU A 581 20.49 32.66 -10.96
C LEU A 581 19.03 33.11 -11.07
N ASN A 582 18.56 33.26 -12.30
CA ASN A 582 17.20 33.64 -12.65
C ASN A 582 16.61 32.55 -13.54
N ILE A 583 15.65 31.78 -13.04
CA ILE A 583 15.04 30.67 -13.78
C ILE A 583 13.63 31.11 -14.23
N PRO A 584 13.39 31.36 -15.53
CA PRO A 584 12.05 31.60 -16.06
C PRO A 584 11.21 30.33 -16.00
N LEU A 585 9.97 30.43 -15.50
CA LEU A 585 9.04 29.31 -15.35
C LEU A 585 7.78 29.54 -16.18
N MET A 586 7.37 28.57 -16.98
CA MET A 586 6.14 28.58 -17.79
C MET A 586 5.03 27.80 -17.09
N HIS A 587 3.79 28.30 -17.14
CA HIS A 587 2.63 27.72 -16.43
C HIS A 587 1.53 27.26 -17.39
N THR A 588 1.44 25.96 -17.68
CA THR A 588 0.35 25.42 -18.52
C THR A 588 -0.84 25.02 -17.64
N ARG A 589 -1.79 25.95 -17.46
CA ARG A 589 -3.03 25.72 -16.69
C ARG A 589 -4.13 25.10 -17.53
N ARG A 590 -4.94 24.24 -16.89
CA ARG A 590 -6.04 23.49 -17.52
C ARG A 590 -7.33 23.51 -16.69
N ASP A 591 -7.24 23.67 -15.37
CA ASP A 591 -8.36 23.92 -14.45
C ASP A 591 -8.38 25.38 -13.93
N GLU A 592 -9.54 25.79 -13.39
CA GLU A 592 -9.63 26.95 -12.49
C GLU A 592 -9.02 26.65 -11.11
N PHE A 593 -8.54 27.69 -10.41
CA PHE A 593 -8.02 27.59 -9.04
C PHE A 593 -8.81 28.48 -8.08
N SER A 594 -8.94 28.05 -6.82
CA SER A 594 -9.63 28.82 -5.76
C SER A 594 -8.70 29.78 -5.01
N GLY A 595 -7.39 29.68 -5.23
CA GLY A 595 -6.38 30.63 -4.76
C GLY A 595 -5.73 31.39 -5.92
N SER A 596 -5.28 32.62 -5.67
CA SER A 596 -4.57 33.45 -6.68
C SER A 596 -3.07 33.18 -6.77
N THR A 597 -2.49 32.49 -5.78
CA THR A 597 -1.05 32.24 -5.66
C THR A 597 -0.76 30.81 -5.23
N LEU A 598 0.38 30.29 -5.69
CA LEU A 598 0.96 29.02 -5.28
C LEU A 598 2.33 29.32 -4.65
N GLN A 599 2.49 29.00 -3.37
CA GLN A 599 3.78 29.10 -2.68
C GLN A 599 4.64 27.87 -3.00
N LEU A 600 5.84 28.10 -3.53
CA LEU A 600 6.81 27.09 -3.86
C LEU A 600 7.95 26.99 -2.82
N ARG A 601 8.51 25.78 -2.75
CA ARG A 601 9.72 25.37 -2.02
C ARG A 601 10.60 24.57 -2.99
N THR A 602 11.84 24.25 -2.62
CA THR A 602 12.79 23.58 -3.52
C THR A 602 13.18 22.19 -3.03
N PHE A 603 13.31 21.24 -3.96
CA PHE A 603 14.04 19.98 -3.82
C PHE A 603 15.39 20.07 -4.54
N GLY A 604 16.41 19.39 -4.02
CA GLY A 604 17.75 19.31 -4.61
C GLY A 604 18.83 19.65 -3.60
N GLU A 605 19.95 18.92 -3.65
CA GLU A 605 21.06 19.03 -2.69
C GLU A 605 21.64 20.46 -2.66
N GLY A 606 21.62 21.09 -1.48
CA GLY A 606 22.15 22.44 -1.27
C GLY A 606 21.19 23.56 -1.65
N PHE A 607 20.00 23.25 -2.19
CA PHE A 607 18.95 24.21 -2.54
C PHE A 607 17.71 24.11 -1.64
N GLU A 608 17.67 23.20 -0.66
CA GLU A 608 16.53 23.02 0.25
C GLU A 608 16.27 24.27 1.14
N ASN A 609 17.30 25.10 1.30
CA ASN A 609 17.25 26.37 2.03
C ASN A 609 16.91 27.59 1.16
N VAL A 610 16.58 27.40 -0.13
CA VAL A 610 16.06 28.48 -0.98
C VAL A 610 14.81 29.10 -0.32
N PRO A 611 14.76 30.43 -0.13
CA PRO A 611 13.58 31.09 0.43
C PRO A 611 12.33 30.80 -0.40
N ARG A 612 11.22 30.53 0.28
CA ARG A 612 9.94 30.28 -0.38
C ARG A 612 9.51 31.50 -1.19
N PHE A 613 8.97 31.26 -2.36
CA PHE A 613 8.48 32.29 -3.27
C PHE A 613 7.10 31.94 -3.78
N ASP A 614 6.28 32.96 -4.03
CA ASP A 614 4.91 32.79 -4.50
C ASP A 614 4.86 33.07 -6.02
N ILE A 615 4.24 32.16 -6.77
CA ILE A 615 3.89 32.38 -8.19
C ILE A 615 2.39 32.72 -8.26
N LYS A 616 1.97 33.51 -9.27
CA LYS A 616 0.53 33.73 -9.50
C LYS A 616 -0.07 32.62 -10.34
N LEU A 617 -1.26 32.15 -9.94
CA LEU A 617 -2.07 31.19 -10.70
C LEU A 617 -2.88 31.87 -11.82
N THR A 618 -2.65 33.16 -12.06
CA THR A 618 -3.26 33.98 -13.13
C THR A 618 -2.31 34.33 -14.28
N ASP A 619 -1.00 34.17 -14.08
CA ASP A 619 0.04 34.67 -14.99
C ASP A 619 0.67 33.48 -15.71
N ASP A 620 0.78 33.49 -17.05
CA ASP A 620 1.25 32.32 -17.84
C ASP A 620 2.74 32.00 -17.65
N ALA A 621 3.48 32.88 -16.96
CA ALA A 621 4.86 32.67 -16.57
C ALA A 621 5.17 33.29 -15.19
N SER A 622 6.24 32.82 -14.56
CA SER A 622 6.87 33.45 -13.41
C SER A 622 8.40 33.30 -13.48
N LYS A 623 9.10 33.61 -12.39
CA LYS A 623 10.56 33.51 -12.31
C LYS A 623 11.01 33.14 -10.90
N ALA A 624 11.73 32.03 -10.77
CA ALA A 624 12.46 31.74 -9.55
C ALA A 624 13.79 32.51 -9.53
N VAL A 625 14.21 32.97 -8.36
CA VAL A 625 15.50 33.66 -8.16
C VAL A 625 16.25 32.95 -7.06
N ILE A 626 17.40 32.38 -7.41
CA ILE A 626 18.25 31.61 -6.49
C ILE A 626 19.52 32.42 -6.21
N ASP A 627 19.86 32.57 -4.94
CA ASP A 627 21.05 33.29 -4.47
C ASP A 627 22.11 32.27 -4.04
N THR A 628 23.03 31.92 -4.94
CA THR A 628 24.04 30.88 -4.68
C THR A 628 25.04 31.31 -3.60
N GLY A 629 25.25 32.62 -3.43
CA GLY A 629 26.08 33.18 -2.35
C GLY A 629 25.42 33.02 -0.98
N ALA A 630 24.11 33.24 -0.87
CA ALA A 630 23.35 33.00 0.36
C ALA A 630 23.29 31.50 0.72
N LEU A 631 23.16 30.62 -0.27
CA LEU A 631 23.20 29.16 -0.10
C LEU A 631 24.61 28.61 0.19
N LYS A 632 25.66 29.32 -0.26
CA LYS A 632 27.04 28.83 -0.35
C LYS A 632 27.18 27.58 -1.24
N THR A 633 26.44 27.56 -2.36
CA THR A 633 26.48 26.44 -3.31
C THR A 633 27.90 26.28 -3.86
N ALA A 634 28.41 25.05 -3.88
CA ALA A 634 29.71 24.74 -4.47
C ALA A 634 29.63 24.77 -6.01
N ALA A 635 30.78 24.74 -6.68
CA ALA A 635 30.82 24.52 -8.12
C ALA A 635 30.49 23.05 -8.44
N GLY A 636 29.62 22.81 -9.42
CA GLY A 636 29.11 21.48 -9.77
C GLY A 636 27.81 21.54 -10.59
N ASP A 637 27.37 20.36 -11.04
CA ASP A 637 26.11 20.17 -11.75
C ASP A 637 25.05 19.64 -10.77
N TYR A 638 23.85 20.22 -10.81
CA TYR A 638 22.77 19.98 -9.87
C TYR A 638 21.43 19.86 -10.61
N THR A 639 20.58 18.91 -10.22
CA THR A 639 19.15 18.95 -10.57
C THR A 639 18.34 19.41 -9.36
N ILE A 640 17.41 20.33 -9.60
CA ILE A 640 16.40 20.76 -8.64
C ILE A 640 14.99 20.56 -9.20
N ALA A 641 13.98 20.67 -8.34
CA ALA A 641 12.61 20.95 -8.75
C ALA A 641 11.91 21.81 -7.69
N PHE A 642 10.90 22.58 -8.09
CA PHE A 642 10.09 23.31 -7.13
C PHE A 642 8.78 22.57 -6.82
N TYR A 643 8.27 22.71 -5.60
CA TYR A 643 7.03 22.05 -5.18
C TYR A 643 6.18 22.92 -4.25
N GLY A 644 4.87 22.72 -4.29
CA GLY A 644 3.89 23.41 -3.47
C GLY A 644 2.52 22.72 -3.47
N SER A 645 1.50 23.46 -3.02
CA SER A 645 0.12 22.97 -2.92
C SER A 645 -0.83 23.99 -3.53
N ALA A 646 -1.64 23.58 -4.51
CA ALA A 646 -2.69 24.40 -5.11
C ALA A 646 -4.07 23.78 -4.89
N VAL A 647 -5.12 24.62 -4.86
CA VAL A 647 -6.53 24.16 -4.79
C VAL A 647 -7.17 24.35 -6.16
N ALA A 648 -7.30 23.26 -6.90
CA ALA A 648 -7.92 23.23 -8.23
C ALA A 648 -9.42 22.92 -8.13
N LYS A 649 -10.23 23.50 -9.02
CA LYS A 649 -11.66 23.23 -9.16
C LYS A 649 -11.92 22.04 -10.08
N TYR A 650 -11.30 20.92 -9.73
CA TYR A 650 -11.27 19.68 -10.50
C TYR A 650 -12.67 19.19 -10.92
N ARG A 651 -12.77 18.68 -12.16
CA ARG A 651 -13.99 18.11 -12.75
C ARG A 651 -13.78 16.62 -13.06
N PHE A 652 -14.59 15.75 -12.47
CA PHE A 652 -14.48 14.30 -12.66
C PHE A 652 -15.07 13.85 -14.00
N ASN A 653 -14.28 13.14 -14.82
CA ASN A 653 -14.72 12.54 -16.09
C ASN A 653 -15.57 13.46 -17.00
N PRO A 654 -15.07 14.65 -17.41
CA PRO A 654 -15.84 15.57 -18.26
C PRO A 654 -16.24 14.93 -19.60
N SER A 655 -15.41 14.03 -20.14
CA SER A 655 -15.69 13.21 -21.34
C SER A 655 -16.97 12.39 -21.25
N ALA A 656 -17.39 11.95 -20.06
CA ALA A 656 -18.64 11.22 -19.89
C ALA A 656 -19.89 12.09 -20.15
N VAL A 657 -19.80 13.41 -19.94
CA VAL A 657 -20.90 14.34 -20.26
C VAL A 657 -21.13 14.38 -21.76
N THR A 658 -20.10 14.71 -22.56
CA THR A 658 -20.16 14.75 -24.02
C THR A 658 -20.56 13.39 -24.62
N SER A 659 -20.11 12.29 -24.00
CA SER A 659 -20.49 10.93 -24.40
C SER A 659 -21.95 10.59 -24.05
N ALA A 660 -22.53 11.19 -23.01
CA ALA A 660 -23.95 11.05 -22.67
C ALA A 660 -24.85 11.96 -23.54
N GLU A 661 -24.43 13.21 -23.81
CA GLU A 661 -25.09 14.12 -24.75
C GLU A 661 -25.23 13.48 -26.13
N THR A 662 -24.14 12.90 -26.65
CA THR A 662 -24.13 12.22 -27.95
C THR A 662 -25.10 11.03 -27.99
N ARG A 663 -25.13 10.20 -26.94
CA ARG A 663 -26.04 9.04 -26.84
C ARG A 663 -27.50 9.44 -26.64
N LEU A 664 -27.78 10.53 -25.92
CA LEU A 664 -29.12 11.07 -25.78
C LEU A 664 -29.63 11.57 -27.14
N LYS A 665 -28.83 12.38 -27.85
CA LYS A 665 -29.16 12.86 -29.20
C LYS A 665 -29.47 11.71 -30.16
N GLN A 666 -28.66 10.66 -30.18
CA GLN A 666 -28.91 9.46 -31.01
C GLN A 666 -30.22 8.75 -30.65
N ALA A 667 -30.60 8.69 -29.36
CA ALA A 667 -31.87 8.11 -28.93
C ALA A 667 -33.07 9.00 -29.31
N GLU A 668 -32.92 10.32 -29.29
CA GLU A 668 -33.94 11.28 -29.73
C GLU A 668 -34.12 11.25 -31.27
N GLU A 669 -33.03 11.14 -32.04
CA GLU A 669 -33.05 10.97 -33.50
C GLU A 669 -33.73 9.63 -33.89
N LEU A 670 -33.42 8.53 -33.21
CA LEU A 670 -34.07 7.24 -33.42
C LEU A 670 -35.58 7.28 -33.07
N LEU A 671 -35.95 7.94 -31.97
CA LEU A 671 -37.35 8.08 -31.57
C LEU A 671 -38.13 8.91 -32.58
N ALA A 672 -37.56 10.00 -33.09
CA ALA A 672 -38.17 10.83 -34.13
C ALA A 672 -38.36 10.07 -35.46
N ALA A 673 -37.40 9.21 -35.82
CA ALA A 673 -37.53 8.33 -36.99
C ALA A 673 -38.66 7.31 -36.83
N LEU A 674 -38.76 6.65 -35.67
CA LEU A 674 -39.83 5.69 -35.37
C LEU A 674 -41.22 6.33 -35.30
N ASP A 675 -41.33 7.55 -34.76
CA ASP A 675 -42.57 8.33 -34.76
C ASP A 675 -43.02 8.69 -36.19
N ALA A 676 -42.09 9.11 -37.06
CA ALA A 676 -42.37 9.38 -38.47
C ALA A 676 -42.77 8.13 -39.26
N GLU A 677 -42.11 6.99 -39.01
CA GLU A 677 -42.45 5.70 -39.62
C GLU A 677 -43.82 5.21 -39.15
N LEU A 678 -44.09 5.24 -37.85
CA LEU A 678 -45.38 4.85 -37.25
C LEU A 678 -46.53 5.70 -37.83
N LYS A 679 -46.38 7.03 -37.90
CA LYS A 679 -47.37 7.92 -38.53
C LYS A 679 -47.62 7.58 -40.01
N THR A 680 -46.56 7.25 -40.74
CA THR A 680 -46.66 6.85 -42.15
C THR A 680 -47.41 5.54 -42.29
N GLN A 681 -47.03 4.51 -41.52
CA GLN A 681 -47.67 3.19 -41.56
C GLN A 681 -49.13 3.24 -41.10
N THR A 682 -49.45 3.90 -39.98
CA THR A 682 -50.84 4.06 -39.51
C THR A 682 -51.74 4.73 -40.57
N THR A 683 -51.19 5.67 -41.35
CA THR A 683 -51.92 6.31 -42.46
C THR A 683 -52.14 5.35 -43.63
N GLN A 684 -51.19 4.43 -43.91
CA GLN A 684 -51.33 3.41 -44.95
C GLN A 684 -52.31 2.31 -44.54
N THR A 685 -52.21 1.78 -43.30
CA THR A 685 -53.12 0.76 -42.73
C THR A 685 -54.59 1.15 -42.90
N ALA A 686 -54.92 2.43 -42.72
CA ALA A 686 -56.27 2.97 -42.87
C ALA A 686 -56.84 2.93 -44.32
N THR A 687 -56.09 2.44 -45.31
CA THR A 687 -56.47 2.46 -46.74
C THR A 687 -56.45 1.09 -47.45
N VAL A 688 -56.16 -0.02 -46.74
CA VAL A 688 -55.92 -1.35 -47.35
C VAL A 688 -57.08 -2.34 -47.13
N SER A 689 -57.13 -3.39 -47.96
CA SER A 689 -58.12 -4.49 -47.90
C SER A 689 -57.83 -5.54 -46.81
N SER A 690 -58.83 -6.35 -46.46
CA SER A 690 -58.89 -7.12 -45.20
C SER A 690 -57.71 -8.08 -44.90
N GLU A 691 -57.18 -8.82 -45.87
CA GLU A 691 -56.02 -9.70 -45.62
C GLU A 691 -54.71 -8.90 -45.47
N SER A 692 -54.58 -7.79 -46.20
CA SER A 692 -53.45 -6.86 -46.11
C SER A 692 -53.50 -6.03 -44.82
N GLY A 693 -54.70 -5.75 -44.31
CA GLY A 693 -54.94 -5.00 -43.08
C GLY A 693 -54.31 -5.67 -41.85
N GLN A 694 -54.44 -7.00 -41.70
CA GLN A 694 -53.88 -7.71 -40.54
C GLN A 694 -52.35 -7.57 -40.45
N GLN A 695 -51.64 -7.71 -41.58
CA GLN A 695 -50.18 -7.52 -41.63
C GLN A 695 -49.78 -6.07 -41.33
N ALA A 696 -50.60 -5.09 -41.73
CA ALA A 696 -50.38 -3.68 -41.45
C ALA A 696 -50.68 -3.29 -40.00
N ASP A 697 -51.67 -3.94 -39.35
CA ASP A 697 -51.96 -3.81 -37.91
C ASP A 697 -50.84 -4.45 -37.05
N GLU A 698 -50.28 -5.58 -37.48
CA GLU A 698 -49.11 -6.20 -36.85
C GLU A 698 -47.87 -5.28 -36.93
N LEU A 699 -47.60 -4.69 -38.10
CA LEU A 699 -46.51 -3.70 -38.27
C LEU A 699 -46.70 -2.44 -37.41
N VAL A 700 -47.91 -1.89 -37.33
CA VAL A 700 -48.23 -0.75 -36.44
C VAL A 700 -48.05 -1.13 -34.97
N THR A 701 -48.38 -2.37 -34.59
CA THR A 701 -48.16 -2.90 -33.23
C THR A 701 -46.67 -3.06 -32.92
N GLU A 702 -45.88 -3.59 -33.86
CA GLU A 702 -44.42 -3.74 -33.72
C GLU A 702 -43.73 -2.38 -33.58
N LEU A 703 -44.07 -1.42 -34.46
CA LEU A 703 -43.54 -0.05 -34.40
C LEU A 703 -43.96 0.68 -33.11
N THR A 704 -45.19 0.48 -32.63
CA THR A 704 -45.63 1.00 -31.33
C THR A 704 -44.80 0.45 -30.16
N ASN A 705 -44.41 -0.82 -30.22
CA ASN A 705 -43.56 -1.43 -29.20
C ASN A 705 -42.09 -0.97 -29.31
N LYS A 706 -41.55 -0.84 -30.53
CA LYS A 706 -40.24 -0.23 -30.81
C LYS A 706 -40.18 1.21 -30.30
N MET A 707 -41.23 2.00 -30.51
CA MET A 707 -41.33 3.38 -30.03
C MET A 707 -41.26 3.45 -28.50
N LYS A 708 -42.07 2.65 -27.77
CA LYS A 708 -42.00 2.56 -26.30
C LYS A 708 -40.61 2.16 -25.78
N ALA A 709 -39.93 1.24 -26.47
CA ALA A 709 -38.56 0.86 -26.14
C ALA A 709 -37.57 2.02 -26.37
N ALA A 710 -37.70 2.75 -27.48
CA ALA A 710 -36.89 3.93 -27.77
C ALA A 710 -37.13 5.08 -26.77
N GLU A 711 -38.37 5.29 -26.31
CA GLU A 711 -38.67 6.24 -25.22
C GLU A 711 -37.99 5.85 -23.91
N ALA A 712 -38.05 4.58 -23.52
CA ALA A 712 -37.37 4.08 -22.33
C ALA A 712 -35.84 4.24 -22.43
N VAL A 713 -35.26 4.02 -23.62
CA VAL A 713 -33.84 4.28 -23.89
C VAL A 713 -33.50 5.77 -23.81
N ARG A 714 -34.29 6.67 -24.43
CA ARG A 714 -34.14 8.13 -24.32
C ARG A 714 -34.11 8.57 -22.85
N ASP A 715 -35.10 8.15 -22.07
CA ASP A 715 -35.21 8.55 -20.66
C ASP A 715 -34.09 7.97 -19.79
N GLN A 716 -33.54 6.82 -20.16
CA GLN A 716 -32.34 6.27 -19.56
C GLN A 716 -31.07 7.06 -19.94
N ARG A 717 -30.89 7.45 -21.21
CA ARG A 717 -29.76 8.32 -21.63
C ARG A 717 -29.83 9.71 -21.02
N LYS A 718 -31.03 10.24 -20.80
CA LYS A 718 -31.23 11.49 -20.05
C LYS A 718 -30.76 11.39 -18.60
N LYS A 719 -31.10 10.31 -17.88
CA LYS A 719 -30.60 10.05 -16.52
C LYS A 719 -29.07 9.88 -16.49
N GLU A 720 -28.50 9.23 -17.50
CA GLU A 720 -27.04 9.11 -17.65
C GLU A 720 -26.36 10.47 -17.83
N LEU A 721 -26.95 11.37 -18.63
CA LEU A 721 -26.47 12.75 -18.78
C LEU A 721 -26.60 13.56 -17.49
N GLU A 722 -27.74 13.48 -16.80
CA GLU A 722 -27.95 14.14 -15.50
C GLU A 722 -26.93 13.65 -14.45
N ALA A 723 -26.64 12.33 -14.42
CA ALA A 723 -25.65 11.73 -13.54
C ALA A 723 -24.21 12.16 -13.90
N ALA A 724 -23.83 12.13 -15.18
CA ALA A 724 -22.52 12.55 -15.65
C ALA A 724 -22.27 14.04 -15.35
N THR A 725 -23.26 14.90 -15.64
CA THR A 725 -23.20 16.35 -15.36
C THR A 725 -23.03 16.62 -13.87
N LYS A 726 -23.72 15.87 -13.01
CA LYS A 726 -23.57 15.95 -11.55
C LYS A 726 -22.21 15.44 -11.05
N ALA A 727 -21.62 14.46 -11.72
CA ALA A 727 -20.28 13.95 -11.39
C ALA A 727 -19.18 14.96 -11.76
N ALA A 728 -19.27 15.53 -12.98
CA ALA A 728 -18.35 16.51 -13.56
C ALA A 728 -18.51 17.95 -13.04
N ALA A 729 -19.38 18.16 -12.05
CA ALA A 729 -19.47 19.42 -11.33
C ALA A 729 -18.14 19.74 -10.62
N PRO A 730 -17.60 20.96 -10.75
CA PRO A 730 -16.28 21.32 -10.22
C PRO A 730 -16.23 21.25 -8.69
N LYS A 731 -15.12 20.73 -8.15
CA LYS A 731 -14.89 20.57 -6.70
C LYS A 731 -13.48 20.95 -6.30
N ASP A 732 -13.37 21.80 -5.28
CA ASP A 732 -12.10 22.19 -4.67
C ASP A 732 -11.33 20.97 -4.14
N THR A 733 -10.21 20.70 -4.81
CA THR A 733 -9.30 19.59 -4.52
C THR A 733 -7.90 20.15 -4.33
N ALA A 734 -7.27 19.86 -3.19
CA ALA A 734 -5.91 20.28 -2.90
C ALA A 734 -4.94 19.26 -3.52
N GLU A 735 -4.00 19.70 -4.36
CA GLU A 735 -3.03 18.81 -5.02
C GLU A 735 -1.59 19.36 -4.88
N ILE A 736 -0.64 18.43 -4.84
CA ILE A 736 0.79 18.71 -4.93
C ILE A 736 1.11 19.14 -6.36
N VAL A 737 1.56 20.38 -6.51
CA VAL A 737 2.18 20.82 -7.76
C VAL A 737 3.69 20.67 -7.60
N VAL A 738 4.31 19.85 -8.44
CA VAL A 738 5.77 19.75 -8.60
C VAL A 738 6.10 20.23 -10.02
N THR A 739 7.21 20.94 -10.19
CA THR A 739 7.70 21.31 -11.53
C THR A 739 8.24 20.08 -12.26
N GLU A 740 8.47 20.21 -13.56
CA GLU A 740 9.46 19.39 -14.26
C GLU A 740 10.86 19.59 -13.60
N PRO A 741 11.80 18.65 -13.75
CA PRO A 741 13.18 18.82 -13.30
C PRO A 741 13.85 20.04 -13.95
N ILE A 742 14.83 20.63 -13.25
CA ILE A 742 15.57 21.80 -13.72
C ILE A 742 17.06 21.60 -13.43
N HIS A 743 17.89 21.61 -14.47
CA HIS A 743 19.33 21.43 -14.36
C HIS A 743 20.04 22.78 -14.17
N ILE A 744 20.98 22.84 -13.23
CA ILE A 744 21.78 24.02 -12.90
C ILE A 744 23.26 23.62 -12.91
N ARG A 745 24.10 24.42 -13.56
CA ARG A 745 25.56 24.35 -13.41
C ARG A 745 26.06 25.56 -12.64
N VAL A 746 26.64 25.31 -11.47
CA VAL A 746 27.37 26.34 -10.72
C VAL A 746 28.82 26.29 -11.15
N LEU A 747 29.28 27.35 -11.81
CA LEU A 747 30.66 27.57 -12.17
C LEU A 747 31.46 28.07 -10.95
N PRO A 748 32.79 27.85 -10.89
CA PRO A 748 33.64 28.47 -9.88
C PRO A 748 33.49 30.00 -9.83
N ALA A 749 33.77 30.59 -8.66
CA ALA A 749 34.02 32.02 -8.55
C ALA A 749 35.35 32.39 -9.23
N ASP A 750 35.46 33.64 -9.70
CA ASP A 750 36.67 34.21 -10.31
C ASP A 750 37.77 34.56 -9.27
#